data_AF-A0A1P8WR33-F1
#
_entry.id   AF-A0A1P8WR33-F1
#
_cell.length_a   1.000
_cell.length_b   1.000
_cell.length_c   1.000
_cell.angle_alpha   90.00
_cell.angle_beta   90.00
_cell.angle_gamma   90.00
#
_symmetry.space_group_name_H-M   'P 1'
#
loop_
_entity.id
_entity.type
_entity.pdbx_description
1 polymer ?
#
loop_
_entity_poly.entity_id
_entity_poly.type
_entity_poly.pdbx_seq_one_letter_code
_entity_poly.pdbx_strand_id
1 'polypeptide(L)'
;MSITNVRLQLLILAMFVSSANVANSQEPAVLVAFGDSTTAKRGDLEIYAEILQRELPQTGLPVRVVNAGISGHNTDHAQARFKTDVLDHNPDIVVIQFGINDAAVDVWKDPPATTPRVPMDRYVKNLRHFVGTLKARKVQVVLMTPNPLRWTPKMREMYGKPPYLADEPNGFNVKLQEYAEAVRHLAKAEMVPLIDIYRSFEHYGETDGNSIDDLLLDGIHPNKHGHRIVADQLITQLQKLKALNSRVSKSAVEIRVLDNPADSSIRQPMTGATTVRFEDYVSNPPPQHTEPVQAWVGTFDVPFTGFTKPTAANTTVAPLPDPVGLLIESSSDTVGFYDPSSQVDCADPRADKLIFRFVAPTNTRRAATVSSVAFRITGTSLKGGNVRYSLHDISGKTLASGSAVPNPNSRGIESEVDCRALLNGKPQSVIHKLVVEHSGSGYFVVGGVMHPQEPDFSFAGFQVSSETVSRPLNEQIPFAHSSQWQNAAKAELMTDMTACTPADGLSKRREHAKWKVFEYETADFSGKCVSVGRESSAPDLTLKLGKQGWHAVYVGLSTITDLVRPDKNNVEVKLTNDPAYTRLSNRLDLGSRRRDVLEEIFLGVADLTGNDLHFSTVYEMPARIHYVKTVPLTESEVAEVLADRQQTATKTSVATFDGFTWIHPFRPQNRADLAATFSGYRDSDFKTWWFQVGGADLVHHPTKVGNLMGGHLDTFPRSVDREYVESVRHLLQQGIDPLKVAVEEAHAQDAEILVCLRAAGWKGAPPWEEFFMSEFYEAHPEWRCVDHDGTPTMHMSYAAEEVQDHLLDVYREVLQREPDGAGFMFHRGMPMILWEEPFCKRFIQKFGEDPRKLAEDDPRVFEMRAEIVTGFMRKIRKLLDETAEKQGRAGLRLKLAVTTFATAADNRKFGIDVEKWIEEKLIDQIGIAWFAYYTSGLKTKSGDTAYYARITEGTDVTIYPFYVGWKMKSASDLLSKVATNYDDGADGIAVWDPNQFVEWQSGKNPYWPLVSKLGHRQKVRDGSLLYKPVTTPLTRLGNNHYSRWYPNTGF
;
A
#
# COMPACT_ATOMS: atom_id res chain seq x y z
N MET A 1 33.57 -67.57 -18.74
CA MET A 1 32.97 -66.22 -18.76
C MET A 1 32.04 -66.10 -17.58
N SER A 2 31.86 -65.00 -16.87
CA SER A 2 32.61 -63.78 -16.62
C SER A 2 31.84 -63.12 -15.48
N ILE A 3 32.57 -62.67 -14.45
CA ILE A 3 32.32 -61.49 -13.60
C ILE A 3 30.86 -60.98 -13.56
N THR A 4 30.06 -61.40 -12.58
CA THR A 4 28.92 -60.61 -12.03
C THR A 4 28.34 -61.25 -10.76
N ASN A 5 29.14 -61.55 -9.72
CA ASN A 5 28.55 -61.96 -8.43
C ASN A 5 29.39 -61.68 -7.17
N VAL A 6 30.35 -60.75 -7.22
CA VAL A 6 31.15 -60.33 -6.02
C VAL A 6 30.91 -58.87 -5.61
N ARG A 7 30.05 -58.12 -6.31
CA ARG A 7 29.77 -56.71 -5.97
C ARG A 7 28.51 -56.46 -5.11
N LEU A 8 27.74 -57.49 -4.76
CA LEU A 8 26.49 -57.30 -4.00
C LEU A 8 26.58 -57.64 -2.50
N GLN A 9 27.69 -58.22 -2.02
CA GLN A 9 27.88 -58.52 -0.59
C GLN A 9 28.88 -57.60 0.14
N LEU A 10 29.55 -56.68 -0.57
CA LEU A 10 30.43 -55.66 0.03
C LEU A 10 29.73 -54.31 0.32
N LEU A 11 28.46 -54.16 -0.07
CA LEU A 11 27.70 -52.92 0.16
C LEU A 11 26.81 -52.94 1.41
N ILE A 12 26.70 -54.08 2.10
CA ILE A 12 25.86 -54.22 3.32
C ILE A 12 26.71 -54.17 4.61
N LEU A 13 28.04 -54.24 4.53
CA LEU A 13 28.96 -54.18 5.68
C LEU A 13 29.73 -52.86 5.80
N ALA A 14 29.27 -51.80 5.13
CA ALA A 14 29.78 -50.42 5.31
C ALA A 14 28.73 -49.47 5.93
N MET A 15 27.64 -50.02 6.49
CA MET A 15 26.61 -49.26 7.21
C MET A 15 26.72 -49.33 8.74
N PHE A 16 27.74 -49.99 9.28
CA PHE A 16 28.00 -49.94 10.73
C PHE A 16 29.51 -49.79 10.97
N VAL A 17 29.84 -48.76 11.77
CA VAL A 17 31.19 -48.32 12.20
C VAL A 17 31.91 -47.33 11.26
N SER A 18 31.43 -46.08 11.29
CA SER A 18 32.28 -44.90 11.52
C SER A 18 31.43 -43.76 12.07
N SER A 19 30.83 -44.01 13.25
CA SER A 19 30.37 -42.97 14.17
C SER A 19 31.61 -42.36 14.84
N ALA A 20 32.34 -41.52 14.12
CA ALA A 20 33.43 -40.72 14.67
C ALA A 20 33.39 -39.34 14.01
N ASN A 21 32.81 -38.39 14.75
CA ASN A 21 32.95 -36.93 14.60
C ASN A 21 33.26 -36.40 13.20
N VAL A 22 32.24 -36.33 12.33
CA VAL A 22 32.21 -35.23 11.35
C VAL A 22 31.81 -34.00 12.15
N ALA A 23 32.80 -33.28 12.66
CA ALA A 23 32.61 -31.92 13.11
C ALA A 23 32.01 -31.15 11.93
N ASN A 24 30.77 -30.68 12.11
CA ASN A 24 30.04 -29.88 11.15
C ASN A 24 30.86 -28.61 10.88
N SER A 25 31.66 -28.59 9.80
CA SER A 25 32.34 -27.37 9.36
C SER A 25 31.31 -26.46 8.68
N GLN A 26 30.45 -25.84 9.49
CA GLN A 26 29.69 -24.68 9.03
C GLN A 26 30.70 -23.61 8.62
N GLU A 27 30.62 -23.15 7.37
CA GLU A 27 31.37 -21.96 6.96
C GLU A 27 31.04 -20.80 7.90
N PRO A 28 32.04 -19.98 8.28
CA PRO A 28 31.83 -18.89 9.23
C PRO A 28 30.86 -17.85 8.65
N ALA A 29 29.88 -17.43 9.45
CA ALA A 29 28.89 -16.44 9.04
C ALA A 29 29.55 -15.09 8.73
N VAL A 30 29.10 -14.41 7.68
CA VAL A 30 29.66 -13.13 7.24
C VAL A 30 28.97 -11.99 7.98
N LEU A 31 29.73 -11.26 8.81
CA LEU A 31 29.26 -10.08 9.53
C LEU A 31 29.87 -8.82 8.89
N VAL A 32 29.04 -7.89 8.42
CA VAL A 32 29.51 -6.59 7.92
C VAL A 32 29.28 -5.50 8.96
N ALA A 33 30.34 -4.81 9.38
CA ALA A 33 30.26 -3.61 10.22
C ALA A 33 30.22 -2.36 9.32
N PHE A 34 29.02 -1.83 9.10
CA PHE A 34 28.75 -0.75 8.15
C PHE A 34 28.60 0.58 8.88
N GLY A 35 29.58 1.47 8.74
CA GLY A 35 29.57 2.72 9.51
C GLY A 35 30.49 3.81 9.01
N ASP A 36 30.69 4.83 9.85
CA ASP A 36 31.53 5.99 9.58
C ASP A 36 32.93 5.89 10.22
N SER A 37 33.53 7.02 10.62
CA SER A 37 34.84 7.09 11.26
C SER A 37 34.91 6.34 12.61
N THR A 38 33.79 6.11 13.26
CA THR A 38 33.71 5.34 14.52
C THR A 38 33.78 3.83 14.30
N THR A 39 33.64 3.38 13.05
CA THR A 39 33.78 1.99 12.62
C THR A 39 35.09 1.75 11.86
N ALA A 40 35.63 2.79 11.22
CA ALA A 40 36.86 2.73 10.43
C ALA A 40 38.11 2.44 11.28
N LYS A 41 39.10 1.77 10.69
CA LYS A 41 40.41 1.55 11.34
C LYS A 41 41.15 2.87 11.55
N ARG A 42 41.80 3.03 12.71
CA ARG A 42 42.54 4.25 13.07
C ARG A 42 43.92 3.93 13.66
N GLY A 43 44.94 3.91 12.79
CA GLY A 43 46.30 3.53 13.19
C GLY A 43 46.33 2.11 13.77
N ASP A 44 47.06 1.94 14.88
CA ASP A 44 47.17 0.68 15.62
C ASP A 44 46.08 0.48 16.68
N LEU A 45 45.04 1.33 16.68
CA LEU A 45 43.91 1.16 17.59
C LEU A 45 43.12 -0.08 17.20
N GLU A 46 42.99 -1.00 18.16
CA GLU A 46 42.10 -2.15 18.06
C GLU A 46 40.64 -1.69 18.17
N ILE A 47 39.92 -1.78 17.06
CA ILE A 47 38.51 -1.37 16.94
C ILE A 47 37.55 -2.53 17.23
N TYR A 48 36.27 -2.21 17.48
CA TYR A 48 35.28 -3.22 17.83
C TYR A 48 35.16 -4.33 16.76
N ALA A 49 35.31 -4.02 15.46
CA ALA A 49 35.26 -5.01 14.40
C ALA A 49 36.40 -6.06 14.50
N GLU A 50 37.61 -5.65 14.89
CA GLU A 50 38.75 -6.53 15.09
C GLU A 50 38.57 -7.38 16.36
N ILE A 51 38.00 -6.80 17.43
CA ILE A 51 37.61 -7.53 18.64
C ILE A 51 36.58 -8.62 18.32
N LEU A 52 35.53 -8.28 17.56
CA LEU A 52 34.49 -9.22 17.13
C LEU A 52 35.07 -10.37 16.30
N GLN A 53 35.98 -10.08 15.36
CA GLN A 53 36.66 -11.08 14.54
C GLN A 53 37.46 -12.08 15.38
N ARG A 54 38.07 -11.63 16.48
CA ARG A 54 38.86 -12.46 17.38
C ARG A 54 38.01 -13.26 18.38
N GLU A 55 36.97 -12.64 18.94
CA GLU A 55 36.29 -13.15 20.13
C GLU A 55 34.99 -13.89 19.85
N LEU A 56 34.23 -13.52 18.80
CA LEU A 56 32.98 -14.23 18.47
C LEU A 56 33.21 -15.74 18.19
N PRO A 57 34.27 -16.18 17.49
CA PRO A 57 34.55 -17.61 17.32
C PRO A 57 34.70 -18.37 18.65
N GLN A 58 35.24 -17.73 19.68
CA GLN A 58 35.45 -18.32 21.01
C GLN A 58 34.13 -18.52 21.76
N THR A 59 33.09 -17.77 21.37
CA THR A 59 31.71 -17.93 21.89
C THR A 59 30.92 -19.02 21.15
N GLY A 60 31.58 -19.76 20.26
CA GLY A 60 30.97 -20.75 19.38
C GLY A 60 30.24 -20.15 18.19
N LEU A 61 30.41 -18.85 17.89
CA LEU A 61 29.91 -18.17 16.70
C LEU A 61 31.05 -17.97 15.71
N PRO A 62 31.38 -18.95 14.85
CA PRO A 62 32.38 -18.76 13.83
C PRO A 62 31.90 -17.67 12.85
N VAL A 63 32.60 -16.55 12.79
CA VAL A 63 32.26 -15.41 11.91
C VAL A 63 33.48 -14.90 11.16
N ARG A 64 33.24 -14.39 9.95
CA ARG A 64 34.16 -13.55 9.19
C ARG A 64 33.62 -12.13 9.19
N VAL A 65 34.35 -11.21 9.80
CA VAL A 65 33.98 -9.81 9.92
C VAL A 65 34.56 -9.01 8.74
N VAL A 66 33.69 -8.26 8.08
CA VAL A 66 34.05 -7.28 7.05
C VAL A 66 33.85 -5.89 7.63
N ASN A 67 34.93 -5.11 7.74
CA ASN A 67 34.84 -3.72 8.17
C ASN A 67 34.53 -2.83 6.97
N ALA A 68 33.37 -2.16 7.01
CA ALA A 68 32.91 -1.19 6.01
C ALA A 68 32.74 0.22 6.64
N GLY A 69 33.63 0.58 7.58
CA GLY A 69 33.75 1.91 8.16
C GLY A 69 34.58 2.86 7.30
N ILE A 70 34.05 4.04 6.96
CA ILE A 70 34.79 5.06 6.21
C ILE A 70 34.70 6.42 6.90
N SER A 71 35.86 7.05 7.13
CA SER A 71 35.94 8.33 7.81
C SER A 71 35.24 9.46 7.03
N GLY A 72 34.50 10.32 7.73
CA GLY A 72 33.77 11.45 7.15
C GLY A 72 32.51 11.09 6.36
N HIS A 73 32.19 9.79 6.20
CA HIS A 73 30.98 9.37 5.50
C HIS A 73 29.74 9.54 6.38
N ASN A 74 28.63 9.95 5.76
CA ASN A 74 27.29 10.01 6.35
C ASN A 74 26.38 8.99 5.61
N THR A 75 25.10 8.94 5.95
CA THR A 75 24.18 7.96 5.35
C THR A 75 23.93 8.16 3.85
N ASP A 76 24.11 9.37 3.29
CA ASP A 76 24.03 9.60 1.85
C ASP A 76 25.22 9.00 1.11
N HIS A 77 26.43 9.18 1.64
CA HIS A 77 27.62 8.49 1.13
C HIS A 77 27.50 6.97 1.31
N ALA A 78 26.94 6.53 2.44
CA ALA A 78 26.66 5.12 2.70
C ALA A 78 25.71 4.53 1.65
N GLN A 79 24.71 5.30 1.19
CA GLN A 79 23.76 4.84 0.17
C GLN A 79 24.46 4.52 -1.16
N ALA A 80 25.42 5.34 -1.58
CA ALA A 80 26.18 5.13 -2.82
C ALA A 80 27.04 3.85 -2.78
N ARG A 81 27.59 3.50 -1.61
CA ARG A 81 28.48 2.33 -1.42
C ARG A 81 27.78 1.10 -0.83
N PHE A 82 26.48 1.17 -0.57
CA PHE A 82 25.76 0.10 0.14
C PHE A 82 25.81 -1.24 -0.60
N LYS A 83 25.78 -1.21 -1.94
CA LYS A 83 25.93 -2.44 -2.75
C LYS A 83 27.32 -3.05 -2.59
N THR A 84 28.37 -2.28 -2.86
CA THR A 84 29.76 -2.75 -2.87
C THR A 84 30.24 -3.18 -1.49
N ASP A 85 29.92 -2.38 -0.48
CA ASP A 85 30.51 -2.52 0.86
C ASP A 85 29.69 -3.43 1.77
N VAL A 86 28.46 -3.77 1.38
CA VAL A 86 27.56 -4.63 2.16
C VAL A 86 27.01 -5.77 1.34
N LEU A 87 26.26 -5.49 0.28
CA LEU A 87 25.48 -6.53 -0.42
C LEU A 87 26.36 -7.55 -1.16
N ASP A 88 27.44 -7.10 -1.79
CA ASP A 88 28.34 -7.95 -2.58
C ASP A 88 29.17 -8.92 -1.71
N HIS A 89 29.18 -8.73 -0.39
CA HIS A 89 29.76 -9.66 0.56
C HIS A 89 28.83 -10.81 0.97
N ASN A 90 27.57 -10.81 0.49
CA ASN A 90 26.52 -11.77 0.87
C ASN A 90 26.42 -11.99 2.39
N PRO A 91 26.13 -10.94 3.18
CA PRO A 91 26.23 -10.99 4.62
C PRO A 91 25.11 -11.80 5.26
N ASP A 92 25.42 -12.47 6.37
CA ASP A 92 24.44 -13.08 7.27
C ASP A 92 23.97 -12.08 8.33
N ILE A 93 24.87 -11.18 8.74
CA ILE A 93 24.64 -10.16 9.77
C ILE A 93 25.21 -8.82 9.28
N VAL A 94 24.47 -7.74 9.48
CA VAL A 94 24.97 -6.38 9.26
C VAL A 94 24.71 -5.52 10.49
N VAL A 95 25.78 -4.92 11.00
CA VAL A 95 25.75 -3.93 12.08
C VAL A 95 25.86 -2.54 11.45
N ILE A 96 24.94 -1.63 11.73
CA ILE A 96 24.88 -0.31 11.10
C ILE A 96 25.05 0.79 12.16
N GLN A 97 26.09 1.62 12.01
CA GLN A 97 26.37 2.75 12.91
C GLN A 97 26.69 4.03 12.12
N PHE A 98 25.76 4.99 12.14
CA PHE A 98 25.91 6.33 11.54
C PHE A 98 25.19 7.37 12.40
N GLY A 99 25.44 8.65 12.17
CA GLY A 99 24.71 9.74 12.83
C GLY A 99 25.58 10.93 13.19
N ILE A 100 26.89 10.74 13.43
CA ILE A 100 27.80 11.84 13.79
C ILE A 100 27.98 12.80 12.62
N ASN A 101 28.35 12.28 11.44
CA ASN A 101 28.52 13.10 10.25
C ASN A 101 27.19 13.58 9.67
N ASP A 102 26.09 12.87 9.91
CA ASP A 102 24.75 13.22 9.48
C ASP A 102 24.22 14.44 10.26
N ALA A 103 24.36 14.42 11.58
CA ALA A 103 23.89 15.47 12.49
C ALA A 103 24.77 16.72 12.52
N ALA A 104 25.99 16.66 11.98
CA ALA A 104 26.93 17.77 11.96
C ALA A 104 26.39 18.97 11.16
N VAL A 105 26.58 20.18 11.67
CA VAL A 105 26.23 21.45 11.04
C VAL A 105 27.52 22.22 10.76
N ASP A 106 27.77 22.56 9.50
CA ASP A 106 29.01 23.22 9.06
C ASP A 106 28.99 24.73 9.35
N VAL A 107 29.09 25.11 10.62
CA VAL A 107 28.98 26.52 11.10
C VAL A 107 30.16 27.42 10.72
N TRP A 108 31.20 26.88 10.07
CA TRP A 108 32.36 27.62 9.54
C TRP A 108 32.21 28.00 8.06
N LYS A 109 31.15 27.57 7.37
CA LYS A 109 30.86 28.01 6.00
C LYS A 109 30.46 29.50 5.97
N ASP A 110 30.53 30.11 4.80
CA ASP A 110 30.07 31.47 4.56
C ASP A 110 29.01 31.49 3.42
N PRO A 111 27.72 31.75 3.73
CA PRO A 111 27.17 31.93 5.08
C PRO A 111 27.18 30.61 5.91
N PRO A 112 27.18 30.68 7.25
CA PRO A 112 27.16 29.49 8.11
C PRO A 112 25.96 28.60 7.82
N ALA A 113 26.19 27.28 7.74
CA ALA A 113 25.08 26.33 7.62
C ALA A 113 24.22 26.37 8.89
N THR A 114 22.89 26.31 8.70
CA THR A 114 21.92 26.30 9.81
C THR A 114 21.27 24.93 10.00
N THR A 115 21.49 23.99 9.07
CA THR A 115 20.90 22.65 9.07
C THR A 115 21.98 21.56 9.05
N PRO A 116 21.68 20.35 9.57
CA PRO A 116 22.60 19.20 9.50
C PRO A 116 22.98 18.82 8.07
N ARG A 117 24.16 18.20 7.90
CA ARG A 117 24.68 17.72 6.60
C ARG A 117 23.73 16.74 5.90
N VAL A 118 23.01 15.92 6.65
CA VAL A 118 21.93 15.07 6.13
C VAL A 118 20.66 15.36 6.93
N PRO A 119 19.60 15.94 6.34
CA PRO A 119 18.34 16.20 7.05
C PRO A 119 17.70 14.94 7.66
N MET A 120 16.97 15.10 8.76
CA MET A 120 16.43 13.99 9.56
C MET A 120 15.57 13.01 8.76
N ASP A 121 14.69 13.52 7.90
CA ASP A 121 13.82 12.70 7.06
C ASP A 121 14.64 11.83 6.08
N ARG A 122 15.73 12.39 5.55
CA ARG A 122 16.67 11.70 4.67
C ARG A 122 17.51 10.67 5.41
N TYR A 123 18.02 10.99 6.60
CA TYR A 123 18.73 10.06 7.47
C TYR A 123 17.86 8.83 7.81
N VAL A 124 16.63 9.04 8.29
CA VAL A 124 15.67 7.96 8.59
C VAL A 124 15.33 7.16 7.33
N LYS A 125 15.16 7.81 6.18
CA LYS A 125 14.90 7.14 4.91
C LYS A 125 16.07 6.25 4.47
N ASN A 126 17.30 6.72 4.62
CA ASN A 126 18.50 5.96 4.26
C ASN A 126 18.65 4.72 5.15
N LEU A 127 18.53 4.88 6.48
CA LEU A 127 18.57 3.76 7.40
C LEU A 127 17.44 2.74 7.15
N ARG A 128 16.20 3.21 6.92
CA ARG A 128 15.07 2.34 6.57
C ARG A 128 15.33 1.59 5.26
N HIS A 129 15.95 2.23 4.27
CA HIS A 129 16.34 1.57 3.04
C HIS A 129 17.36 0.45 3.28
N PHE A 130 18.39 0.69 4.09
CA PHE A 130 19.37 -0.35 4.44
C PHE A 130 18.69 -1.53 5.16
N VAL A 131 17.93 -1.25 6.21
CA VAL A 131 17.21 -2.26 7.01
C VAL A 131 16.25 -3.07 6.15
N GLY A 132 15.38 -2.41 5.37
CA GLY A 132 14.39 -3.08 4.53
C GLY A 132 15.04 -3.96 3.45
N THR A 133 16.12 -3.47 2.83
CA THR A 133 16.85 -4.20 1.80
C THR A 133 17.56 -5.45 2.36
N LEU A 134 18.11 -5.36 3.56
CA LEU A 134 18.77 -6.48 4.24
C LEU A 134 17.75 -7.51 4.75
N LYS A 135 16.64 -7.05 5.35
CA LYS A 135 15.54 -7.94 5.78
C LYS A 135 14.90 -8.70 4.63
N ALA A 136 14.72 -8.06 3.47
CA ALA A 136 14.22 -8.72 2.26
C ALA A 136 15.14 -9.87 1.79
N ARG A 137 16.45 -9.77 2.08
CA ARG A 137 17.45 -10.82 1.83
C ARG A 137 17.64 -11.78 3.01
N LYS A 138 16.79 -11.70 4.04
CA LYS A 138 16.86 -12.51 5.28
C LYS A 138 18.17 -12.33 6.08
N VAL A 139 18.82 -11.18 5.91
CA VAL A 139 20.02 -10.81 6.67
C VAL A 139 19.60 -10.26 8.04
N GLN A 140 20.31 -10.66 9.10
CA GLN A 140 20.08 -10.12 10.43
C GLN A 140 20.67 -8.71 10.53
N VAL A 141 19.88 -7.74 10.98
CA VAL A 141 20.31 -6.34 11.08
C VAL A 141 20.38 -5.93 12.54
N VAL A 142 21.47 -5.27 12.93
CA VAL A 142 21.61 -4.62 14.25
C VAL A 142 21.87 -3.14 14.01
N LEU A 143 21.03 -2.27 14.59
CA LEU A 143 21.23 -0.83 14.55
C LEU A 143 21.98 -0.34 15.79
N MET A 144 22.90 0.60 15.60
CA MET A 144 23.63 1.27 16.67
C MET A 144 23.39 2.77 16.64
N THR A 145 23.13 3.37 17.80
CA THR A 145 23.14 4.84 17.93
C THR A 145 24.59 5.36 17.79
N PRO A 146 24.81 6.62 17.36
CA PRO A 146 26.12 7.24 17.45
C PRO A 146 26.57 7.39 18.91
N ASN A 147 27.88 7.39 19.20
CA ASN A 147 28.38 7.75 20.53
C ASN A 147 28.22 9.26 20.78
N PRO A 148 28.11 9.72 22.04
CA PRO A 148 28.08 11.14 22.35
C PRO A 148 29.43 11.80 22.02
N LEU A 149 29.37 13.09 21.72
CA LEU A 149 30.52 13.96 21.49
C LEU A 149 30.86 14.74 22.75
N ARG A 150 32.12 15.16 22.86
CA ARG A 150 32.60 16.00 23.97
C ARG A 150 33.41 17.18 23.45
N TRP A 151 33.29 18.31 24.15
CA TRP A 151 33.97 19.54 23.78
C TRP A 151 35.48 19.43 24.04
N THR A 152 36.29 19.57 22.98
CA THR A 152 37.71 19.90 23.11
C THR A 152 37.95 21.40 22.85
N PRO A 153 39.09 21.99 23.25
CA PRO A 153 39.40 23.38 22.93
C PRO A 153 39.27 23.69 21.44
N LYS A 154 39.79 22.79 20.58
CA LYS A 154 39.69 22.91 19.12
C LYS A 154 38.26 22.81 18.60
N MET A 155 37.42 21.97 19.22
CA MET A 155 36.01 21.87 18.83
C MET A 155 35.23 23.11 19.22
N ARG A 156 35.48 23.69 20.41
CA ARG A 156 34.86 24.96 20.79
C ARG A 156 35.23 26.09 19.84
N GLU A 157 36.48 26.13 19.39
CA GLU A 157 36.92 27.08 18.36
C GLU A 157 36.19 26.90 17.02
N MET A 158 36.07 25.66 16.53
CA MET A 158 35.50 25.39 15.20
C MET A 158 33.96 25.35 15.17
N TYR A 159 33.33 24.80 16.21
CA TYR A 159 31.89 24.48 16.28
C TYR A 159 31.15 25.27 17.37
N GLY A 160 31.82 26.09 18.19
CA GLY A 160 31.21 26.84 19.29
C GLY A 160 30.34 28.03 18.86
N LYS A 161 29.46 27.81 17.89
CA LYS A 161 28.52 28.77 17.32
C LYS A 161 27.13 28.12 17.21
N PRO A 162 26.04 28.89 17.19
CA PRO A 162 24.70 28.35 16.96
C PRO A 162 24.67 27.46 15.69
N PRO A 163 23.98 26.29 15.72
CA PRO A 163 23.03 25.85 16.75
C PRO A 163 23.65 25.12 17.95
N TYR A 164 24.98 25.02 18.03
CA TYR A 164 25.66 24.41 19.17
C TYR A 164 25.76 25.37 20.36
N LEU A 165 25.73 24.82 21.57
CA LEU A 165 25.78 25.58 22.82
C LEU A 165 27.16 25.39 23.47
N ALA A 166 28.12 26.26 23.14
CA ALA A 166 29.52 26.11 23.56
C ALA A 166 29.74 26.15 25.09
N ASP A 167 28.85 26.85 25.80
CA ASP A 167 28.89 27.02 27.25
C ASP A 167 28.20 25.88 28.01
N GLU A 168 27.42 25.06 27.30
CA GLU A 168 26.75 23.88 27.86
C GLU A 168 27.64 22.64 27.71
N PRO A 169 27.90 21.87 28.78
CA PRO A 169 28.74 20.67 28.72
C PRO A 169 28.32 19.66 27.65
N ASN A 170 27.00 19.49 27.45
CA ASN A 170 26.41 18.62 26.43
C ASN A 170 25.99 19.35 25.15
N GLY A 171 26.31 20.65 25.04
CA GLY A 171 25.83 21.51 23.96
C GLY A 171 26.36 21.17 22.57
N PHE A 172 27.38 20.31 22.45
CA PHE A 172 27.82 19.79 21.16
C PHE A 172 26.87 18.71 20.61
N ASN A 173 26.08 18.08 21.47
CA ASN A 173 25.19 16.96 21.12
C ASN A 173 23.77 17.37 20.77
N VAL A 174 23.42 18.66 20.83
CA VAL A 174 22.04 19.16 20.63
C VAL A 174 21.39 18.56 19.38
N LYS A 175 22.12 18.52 18.27
CA LYS A 175 21.65 17.85 17.04
C LYS A 175 21.83 16.35 17.04
N LEU A 176 22.93 15.84 17.60
CA LEU A 176 23.20 14.41 17.61
C LEU A 176 22.16 13.60 18.41
N GLN A 177 21.60 14.16 19.47
CA GLN A 177 20.53 13.54 20.27
C GLN A 177 19.29 13.23 19.45
N GLU A 178 18.88 14.15 18.56
CA GLU A 178 17.75 13.95 17.66
C GLU A 178 17.98 12.73 16.74
N TYR A 179 19.23 12.52 16.27
CA TYR A 179 19.59 11.41 15.38
C TYR A 179 19.72 10.09 16.14
N ALA A 180 20.25 10.10 17.36
CA ALA A 180 20.25 8.93 18.23
C ALA A 180 18.81 8.47 18.52
N GLU A 181 17.89 9.39 18.80
CA GLU A 181 16.48 9.08 19.02
C GLU A 181 15.79 8.52 17.76
N ALA A 182 16.13 9.05 16.59
CA ALA A 182 15.64 8.54 15.32
C ALA A 182 16.06 7.07 15.08
N VAL A 183 17.29 6.70 15.47
CA VAL A 183 17.76 5.30 15.42
C VAL A 183 16.98 4.41 16.40
N ARG A 184 16.70 4.89 17.63
CA ARG A 184 15.88 4.15 18.61
C ARG A 184 14.48 3.85 18.09
N HIS A 185 13.81 4.88 17.57
CA HIS A 185 12.49 4.75 16.96
C HIS A 185 12.50 3.81 15.75
N LEU A 186 13.51 3.93 14.88
CA LEU A 186 13.60 3.08 13.70
C LEU A 186 13.86 1.61 14.07
N ALA A 187 14.74 1.34 15.04
CA ALA A 187 14.99 -0.03 15.51
C ALA A 187 13.72 -0.69 16.07
N LYS A 188 12.95 0.06 16.87
CA LYS A 188 11.65 -0.38 17.39
C LYS A 188 10.65 -0.63 16.25
N ALA A 189 10.49 0.34 15.35
CA ALA A 189 9.52 0.28 14.25
C ALA A 189 9.81 -0.87 13.26
N GLU A 190 11.09 -1.12 12.97
CA GLU A 190 11.51 -2.18 12.05
C GLU A 190 11.72 -3.53 12.76
N MET A 191 11.49 -3.60 14.08
CA MET A 191 11.70 -4.79 14.93
C MET A 191 13.10 -5.40 14.75
N VAL A 192 14.13 -4.55 14.72
CA VAL A 192 15.53 -4.98 14.65
C VAL A 192 16.23 -4.71 15.98
N PRO A 193 17.17 -5.56 16.41
CA PRO A 193 18.00 -5.29 17.58
C PRO A 193 18.65 -3.90 17.56
N LEU A 194 18.57 -3.22 18.71
CA LEU A 194 19.23 -1.94 18.96
C LEU A 194 20.36 -2.14 19.96
N ILE A 195 21.51 -1.52 19.67
CA ILE A 195 22.58 -1.30 20.64
C ILE A 195 22.74 0.21 20.81
N ASP A 196 22.33 0.71 21.97
CA ASP A 196 22.32 2.15 22.25
C ASP A 196 23.66 2.62 22.83
N ILE A 197 24.64 2.84 21.94
CA ILE A 197 25.97 3.33 22.29
C ILE A 197 25.91 4.71 22.94
N TYR A 198 25.01 5.58 22.46
CA TYR A 198 24.79 6.90 23.04
C TYR A 198 24.50 6.79 24.55
N ARG A 199 23.47 6.02 24.91
CA ARG A 199 23.08 5.82 26.32
C ARG A 199 24.13 5.07 27.11
N SER A 200 24.84 4.14 26.49
CA SER A 200 25.86 3.33 27.16
C SER A 200 27.05 4.17 27.62
N PHE A 201 27.46 5.14 26.80
CA PHE A 201 28.55 6.05 27.16
C PHE A 201 28.07 7.07 28.20
N GLU A 202 26.84 7.59 28.08
CA GLU A 202 26.25 8.47 29.11
C GLU A 202 26.18 7.75 30.47
N HIS A 203 25.74 6.50 30.51
CA HIS A 203 25.71 5.71 31.74
C HIS A 203 27.10 5.47 32.35
N TYR A 204 28.14 5.30 31.51
CA TYR A 204 29.51 5.23 32.01
C TYR A 204 29.92 6.52 32.72
N GLY A 205 29.61 7.68 32.13
CA GLY A 205 29.90 8.99 32.73
C GLY A 205 29.03 9.36 33.94
N GLU A 206 27.86 8.71 34.11
CA GLU A 206 27.02 8.83 35.31
C GLU A 206 27.58 8.06 36.52
N THR A 207 28.54 7.16 36.29
CA THR A 207 29.15 6.35 37.37
C THR A 207 30.22 7.17 38.10
N ASP A 208 30.14 7.23 39.43
CA ASP A 208 31.08 7.98 40.27
C ASP A 208 32.56 7.69 39.92
N GLY A 209 33.29 8.74 39.53
CA GLY A 209 34.71 8.67 39.18
C GLY A 209 35.03 8.41 37.71
N ASN A 210 34.02 8.22 36.85
CA ASN A 210 34.19 8.05 35.41
C ASN A 210 33.76 9.31 34.63
N SER A 211 34.40 9.57 33.49
CA SER A 211 33.96 10.55 32.50
C SER A 211 33.77 9.90 31.13
N ILE A 212 32.85 10.42 30.32
CA ILE A 212 32.77 10.04 28.90
C ILE A 212 34.06 10.37 28.16
N ASP A 213 34.78 11.42 28.58
CA ASP A 213 36.08 11.76 28.01
C ASP A 213 37.07 10.60 28.11
N ASP A 214 36.95 9.73 29.13
CA ASP A 214 37.77 8.53 29.30
C ASP A 214 37.51 7.46 28.24
N LEU A 215 36.44 7.61 27.44
CA LEU A 215 36.07 6.69 26.37
C LEU A 215 36.41 7.23 24.96
N LEU A 216 36.83 8.49 24.84
CA LEU A 216 37.05 9.17 23.56
C LEU A 216 38.52 9.59 23.40
N LEU A 217 39.02 9.58 22.16
CA LEU A 217 40.38 10.01 21.83
C LEU A 217 40.48 11.53 21.65
N ASP A 218 39.51 12.09 20.95
CA ASP A 218 39.53 13.47 20.46
C ASP A 218 38.20 14.18 20.62
N GLY A 219 37.33 13.67 21.50
CA GLY A 219 35.96 14.14 21.70
C GLY A 219 34.94 13.64 20.66
N ILE A 220 35.38 12.88 19.65
CA ILE A 220 34.49 12.20 18.68
C ILE A 220 34.71 10.68 18.68
N HIS A 221 35.97 10.24 18.52
CA HIS A 221 36.26 8.84 18.22
C HIS A 221 36.47 8.02 19.49
N PRO A 222 35.84 6.83 19.63
CA PRO A 222 36.10 5.93 20.74
C PRO A 222 37.58 5.54 20.83
N ASN A 223 38.10 5.46 22.06
CA ASN A 223 39.41 4.89 22.33
C ASN A 223 39.30 3.36 22.56
N LYS A 224 40.39 2.72 23.01
CA LYS A 224 40.40 1.26 23.25
C LYS A 224 39.30 0.83 24.24
N HIS A 225 39.05 1.63 25.28
CA HIS A 225 38.02 1.35 26.27
C HIS A 225 36.61 1.50 25.67
N GLY A 226 36.36 2.59 24.94
CA GLY A 226 35.09 2.79 24.23
C GLY A 226 34.77 1.69 23.22
N HIS A 227 35.76 1.26 22.42
CA HIS A 227 35.59 0.13 21.49
C HIS A 227 35.35 -1.21 22.21
N ARG A 228 35.93 -1.42 23.40
CA ARG A 228 35.66 -2.61 24.21
C ARG A 228 34.20 -2.66 24.66
N ILE A 229 33.66 -1.56 25.18
CA ILE A 229 32.24 -1.46 25.59
C ILE A 229 31.32 -1.80 24.41
N VAL A 230 31.59 -1.22 23.24
CA VAL A 230 30.82 -1.48 22.01
C VAL A 230 30.88 -2.97 21.64
N ALA A 231 32.08 -3.57 21.67
CA ALA A 231 32.26 -4.99 21.32
C ALA A 231 31.54 -5.92 22.29
N ASP A 232 31.60 -5.67 23.61
CA ASP A 232 30.96 -6.52 24.62
C ASP A 232 29.42 -6.54 24.46
N GLN A 233 28.82 -5.40 24.13
CA GLN A 233 27.39 -5.31 23.84
C GLN A 233 27.01 -6.06 22.56
N LEU A 234 27.82 -5.91 21.50
CA LEU A 234 27.63 -6.64 20.25
C LEU A 234 27.75 -8.16 20.44
N ILE A 235 28.78 -8.63 21.15
CA ILE A 235 28.97 -10.06 21.46
C ILE A 235 27.75 -10.60 22.20
N THR A 236 27.29 -9.91 23.25
CA THR A 236 26.12 -10.31 24.03
C THR A 236 24.86 -10.39 23.17
N GLN A 237 24.64 -9.42 22.30
CA GLN A 237 23.47 -9.38 21.43
C GLN A 237 23.50 -10.50 20.37
N LEU A 238 24.67 -10.75 19.77
CA LEU A 238 24.84 -11.79 18.75
C LEU A 238 24.70 -13.20 19.34
N GLN A 239 25.15 -13.43 20.57
CA GLN A 239 24.92 -14.69 21.30
C GLN A 239 23.42 -14.97 21.53
N LYS A 240 22.63 -13.95 21.89
CA LYS A 240 21.17 -14.07 22.04
C LYS A 240 20.50 -14.47 20.73
N LEU A 241 20.92 -13.88 19.61
CA LEU A 241 20.39 -14.23 18.28
C LEU A 241 20.69 -15.69 17.91
N LYS A 242 21.85 -16.23 18.29
CA LYS A 242 22.19 -17.65 18.11
C LYS A 242 21.29 -18.58 18.92
N ALA A 243 21.05 -18.25 20.20
CA ALA A 243 20.26 -19.08 21.10
C ALA A 243 18.78 -19.20 20.66
N LEU A 244 18.24 -18.14 20.04
CA LEU A 244 16.92 -18.19 19.41
C LEU A 244 16.88 -19.13 18.19
N ASN A 245 17.92 -19.13 17.37
CA ASN A 245 18.00 -19.99 16.18
C ASN A 245 18.29 -21.46 16.51
N SER A 246 19.05 -21.76 17.57
CA SER A 246 19.35 -23.14 17.98
C SER A 246 18.18 -23.85 18.66
N ARG A 247 17.19 -23.13 19.22
CA ARG A 247 15.96 -23.73 19.79
C ARG A 247 14.96 -24.22 18.74
N VAL A 248 15.19 -23.94 17.46
CA VAL A 248 14.32 -24.33 16.33
C VAL A 248 14.86 -25.57 15.58
N SER A 249 16.00 -26.14 15.96
CA SER A 249 16.60 -27.32 15.31
C SER A 249 16.56 -28.59 16.18
N LYS A 250 15.76 -29.58 15.72
CA LYS A 250 15.69 -31.03 16.04
C LYS A 250 16.46 -31.54 17.28
N SER A 251 15.71 -31.92 18.31
CA SER A 251 16.12 -32.97 19.27
C SER A 251 14.94 -33.90 19.52
N ALA A 252 15.06 -35.14 19.06
CA ALA A 252 14.14 -36.23 19.36
C ALA A 252 14.25 -36.59 20.85
N VAL A 253 13.12 -36.67 21.55
CA VAL A 253 13.01 -37.32 22.85
C VAL A 253 12.07 -38.51 22.69
N GLU A 254 12.64 -39.68 22.92
CA GLU A 254 12.01 -40.99 22.90
C GLU A 254 11.15 -41.16 24.16
N ILE A 255 9.87 -41.53 24.02
CA ILE A 255 8.99 -41.89 25.14
C ILE A 255 8.59 -43.35 24.98
N ARG A 256 9.02 -44.19 25.93
CA ARG A 256 8.60 -45.59 26.06
C ARG A 256 7.16 -45.65 26.57
N VAL A 257 6.34 -46.45 25.89
CA VAL A 257 4.98 -46.81 26.32
C VAL A 257 5.09 -47.89 27.41
N LEU A 258 4.54 -47.62 28.59
CA LEU A 258 4.18 -48.65 29.57
C LEU A 258 2.67 -48.59 29.78
N ASP A 259 2.09 -49.78 29.89
CA ASP A 259 0.68 -50.07 29.80
C ASP A 259 -0.21 -49.26 30.76
N ASN A 260 -1.39 -48.96 30.23
CA ASN A 260 -2.50 -48.23 30.83
C ASN A 260 -3.23 -49.10 31.88
N PRO A 261 -3.43 -48.59 33.11
CA PRO A 261 -4.66 -48.89 33.82
C PRO A 261 -5.40 -47.58 34.17
N ALA A 262 -6.61 -47.50 33.62
CA ALA A 262 -7.80 -46.82 34.14
C ALA A 262 -7.63 -45.47 34.87
N ASP A 263 -8.23 -44.45 34.26
CA ASP A 263 -8.84 -43.28 34.90
C ASP A 263 -7.90 -42.33 35.65
N SER A 264 -7.61 -41.18 35.02
CA SER A 264 -7.82 -39.85 35.62
C SER A 264 -7.09 -38.76 34.85
N SER A 265 -7.81 -37.65 34.67
CA SER A 265 -7.28 -36.28 34.56
C SER A 265 -6.24 -35.97 33.48
N ILE A 266 -6.73 -35.29 32.44
CA ILE A 266 -5.93 -34.44 31.57
C ILE A 266 -5.17 -33.43 32.45
N ARG A 267 -3.85 -33.59 32.54
CA ARG A 267 -2.90 -32.55 32.95
C ARG A 267 -1.81 -32.46 31.90
N GLN A 268 -2.00 -31.60 30.91
CA GLN A 268 -0.95 -30.73 30.37
C GLN A 268 -1.56 -29.54 29.61
N PRO A 269 -0.93 -28.35 29.64
CA PRO A 269 -1.47 -27.12 29.07
C PRO A 269 -1.37 -27.15 27.56
N MET A 270 -2.44 -26.75 26.86
CA MET A 270 -2.35 -26.44 25.43
C MET A 270 -1.50 -25.18 25.24
N THR A 271 -0.23 -25.35 24.90
CA THR A 271 0.60 -24.26 24.35
C THR A 271 0.38 -24.21 22.85
N GLY A 272 -0.55 -23.35 22.43
CA GLY A 272 -0.81 -23.09 21.01
C GLY A 272 -2.00 -22.16 20.83
N ALA A 273 -1.72 -20.91 20.50
CA ALA A 273 -2.74 -19.91 20.18
C ALA A 273 -3.68 -20.43 19.07
N THR A 274 -4.96 -20.55 19.38
CA THR A 274 -6.03 -20.83 18.41
C THR A 274 -6.77 -19.53 18.13
N THR A 275 -6.63 -18.97 16.93
CA THR A 275 -7.28 -17.71 16.50
C THR A 275 -8.75 -17.92 16.14
N VAL A 276 -9.65 -17.10 16.70
CA VAL A 276 -11.07 -16.95 16.33
C VAL A 276 -11.32 -15.46 16.00
N ARG A 277 -12.15 -15.15 14.99
CA ARG A 277 -12.49 -13.78 14.58
C ARG A 277 -13.93 -13.43 15.00
N PHE A 278 -14.12 -12.24 15.54
CA PHE A 278 -15.43 -11.61 15.79
C PHE A 278 -15.60 -10.48 14.78
N GLU A 279 -16.73 -10.45 14.08
CA GLU A 279 -17.12 -9.37 13.16
C GLU A 279 -18.48 -8.83 13.65
N ASP A 280 -18.57 -7.49 13.73
CA ASP A 280 -19.73 -6.60 13.93
C ASP A 280 -19.72 -5.72 15.18
N TYR A 281 -20.27 -4.50 14.99
CA TYR A 281 -20.48 -3.35 15.88
C TYR A 281 -19.37 -2.29 15.95
N VAL A 282 -19.62 -1.10 15.36
CA VAL A 282 -20.13 0.11 16.02
C VAL A 282 -20.37 1.25 15.01
N SER A 283 -21.46 1.99 15.24
CA SER A 283 -21.96 3.16 14.51
C SER A 283 -21.35 4.50 14.99
N ASN A 284 -21.31 5.48 14.09
CA ASN A 284 -20.79 6.87 14.25
C ASN A 284 -21.12 7.58 15.58
N PRO A 285 -20.23 8.50 16.05
CA PRO A 285 -20.56 9.47 17.10
C PRO A 285 -21.40 10.67 16.56
N PRO A 286 -22.12 11.40 17.44
CA PRO A 286 -23.00 12.51 17.04
C PRO A 286 -22.24 13.81 16.66
N PRO A 287 -22.90 14.74 15.92
CA PRO A 287 -22.26 15.76 15.08
C PRO A 287 -21.67 17.01 15.80
N GLN A 288 -21.29 16.96 17.07
CA GLN A 288 -21.05 18.20 17.86
C GLN A 288 -19.69 18.33 18.56
N HIS A 289 -18.62 17.70 18.07
CA HIS A 289 -17.32 17.75 18.77
C HIS A 289 -16.15 18.19 17.88
N THR A 290 -15.36 19.13 18.39
CA THR A 290 -14.29 19.85 17.67
C THR A 290 -12.89 19.62 18.27
N GLU A 291 -12.68 18.66 19.20
CA GLU A 291 -11.37 18.41 19.84
C GLU A 291 -10.91 16.93 19.78
N PRO A 292 -9.60 16.63 19.60
CA PRO A 292 -9.10 15.27 19.42
C PRO A 292 -9.17 14.48 20.72
N VAL A 293 -9.76 13.29 20.69
CA VAL A 293 -9.82 12.40 21.87
C VAL A 293 -8.51 11.63 21.99
N GLN A 294 -7.77 11.83 23.08
CA GLN A 294 -6.65 10.97 23.46
C GLN A 294 -7.16 9.77 24.27
N ALA A 295 -6.88 8.55 23.81
CA ALA A 295 -7.20 7.33 24.54
C ALA A 295 -6.05 6.30 24.52
N TRP A 296 -6.02 5.48 25.57
CA TRP A 296 -5.05 4.39 25.78
C TRP A 296 -5.59 3.09 25.17
N VAL A 297 -4.69 2.23 24.70
CA VAL A 297 -5.03 0.94 24.07
C VAL A 297 -4.66 -0.23 24.98
N GLY A 298 -5.65 -1.09 25.26
CA GLY A 298 -5.42 -2.41 25.85
C GLY A 298 -5.24 -3.47 24.76
N THR A 299 -4.22 -4.33 24.89
CA THR A 299 -4.01 -5.49 24.02
C THR A 299 -4.11 -6.80 24.80
N PHE A 300 -4.69 -7.83 24.18
CA PHE A 300 -4.85 -9.16 24.76
C PHE A 300 -3.65 -10.06 24.40
N ASP A 301 -3.07 -10.76 25.38
CA ASP A 301 -1.98 -11.71 25.13
C ASP A 301 -2.48 -13.15 24.83
N VAL A 302 -3.77 -13.43 24.96
CA VAL A 302 -4.39 -14.74 24.66
C VAL A 302 -5.57 -14.61 23.70
N PRO A 303 -5.74 -15.53 22.74
CA PRO A 303 -6.87 -15.49 21.82
C PRO A 303 -8.19 -15.76 22.56
N PHE A 304 -9.18 -14.92 22.33
CA PHE A 304 -10.54 -15.11 22.83
C PHE A 304 -11.19 -16.34 22.14
N THR A 305 -11.39 -17.44 22.86
CA THR A 305 -12.03 -18.66 22.35
C THR A 305 -13.40 -18.87 22.99
N GLY A 306 -14.44 -18.28 22.42
CA GLY A 306 -15.82 -18.43 22.89
C GLY A 306 -16.73 -19.14 21.90
N PHE A 307 -16.45 -20.41 21.52
CA PHE A 307 -17.46 -21.31 20.93
C PHE A 307 -17.14 -22.78 21.22
N THR A 308 -18.08 -23.50 21.84
CA THR A 308 -18.06 -24.97 21.98
C THR A 308 -19.00 -25.63 20.97
N LYS A 309 -18.61 -26.80 20.45
CA LYS A 309 -19.44 -27.66 19.60
C LYS A 309 -20.68 -28.17 20.35
N PRO A 310 -21.81 -28.42 19.67
CA PRO A 310 -23.00 -28.97 20.28
C PRO A 310 -22.73 -30.42 20.73
N THR A 311 -22.93 -30.72 22.00
CA THR A 311 -23.02 -32.10 22.48
C THR A 311 -24.45 -32.42 22.87
N ALA A 312 -25.01 -33.38 22.14
CA ALA A 312 -26.20 -34.19 22.41
C ALA A 312 -27.59 -33.55 22.19
N ALA A 313 -28.40 -34.32 21.46
CA ALA A 313 -29.84 -34.15 21.34
C ALA A 313 -30.51 -34.31 22.72
N ASN A 314 -31.49 -33.45 23.00
CA ASN A 314 -32.40 -33.46 24.16
C ASN A 314 -32.09 -32.53 25.35
N THR A 315 -31.72 -31.27 25.10
CA THR A 315 -31.96 -30.20 26.09
C THR A 315 -32.58 -28.98 25.44
N THR A 316 -33.74 -28.57 25.96
CA THR A 316 -34.55 -27.43 25.52
C THR A 316 -33.92 -26.09 25.92
N VAL A 317 -34.05 -25.13 24.98
CA VAL A 317 -33.73 -23.70 25.02
C VAL A 317 -32.25 -23.34 24.76
N ALA A 318 -32.07 -22.48 23.75
CA ALA A 318 -30.81 -22.05 23.16
C ALA A 318 -29.80 -21.50 24.19
N PRO A 319 -28.49 -21.75 24.01
CA PRO A 319 -27.50 -20.92 24.66
C PRO A 319 -27.54 -19.53 23.98
N LEU A 320 -27.99 -18.52 24.72
CA LEU A 320 -27.63 -17.14 24.40
C LEU A 320 -26.10 -17.02 24.41
N PRO A 321 -25.50 -16.12 23.61
CA PRO A 321 -24.08 -15.83 23.72
C PRO A 321 -23.73 -15.47 25.17
N ASP A 322 -22.68 -16.08 25.71
CA ASP A 322 -22.25 -15.85 27.08
C ASP A 322 -22.04 -14.33 27.31
N PRO A 323 -22.65 -13.70 28.33
CA PRO A 323 -22.35 -12.33 28.64
C PRO A 323 -20.92 -12.23 29.18
N VAL A 324 -20.05 -11.54 28.44
CA VAL A 324 -18.75 -11.09 28.93
C VAL A 324 -18.98 -9.76 29.64
N GLY A 325 -18.88 -9.73 30.97
CA GLY A 325 -18.90 -8.50 31.74
C GLY A 325 -17.53 -7.81 31.71
N LEU A 326 -17.48 -6.52 31.39
CA LEU A 326 -16.27 -5.70 31.52
C LEU A 326 -16.33 -4.94 32.84
N LEU A 327 -15.35 -5.21 33.70
CA LEU A 327 -15.12 -4.44 34.92
C LEU A 327 -14.05 -3.39 34.59
N ILE A 328 -14.38 -2.10 34.69
CA ILE A 328 -13.43 -1.01 34.41
C ILE A 328 -13.24 -0.20 35.69
N GLU A 329 -11.99 -0.06 36.12
CA GLU A 329 -11.62 0.76 37.28
C GLU A 329 -11.11 2.11 36.80
N SER A 330 -11.84 3.17 37.12
CA SER A 330 -11.43 4.55 36.80
C SER A 330 -10.56 5.12 37.92
N SER A 331 -9.82 6.19 37.64
CA SER A 331 -8.92 6.89 38.58
C SER A 331 -9.61 7.55 39.79
N SER A 332 -10.87 7.22 40.08
CA SER A 332 -11.65 7.67 41.23
C SER A 332 -11.98 6.53 42.21
N ASP A 333 -11.19 5.44 42.23
CA ASP A 333 -11.39 4.26 43.08
C ASP A 333 -12.79 3.61 42.96
N THR A 334 -13.47 3.87 41.83
CA THR A 334 -14.78 3.30 41.51
C THR A 334 -14.65 2.29 40.38
N VAL A 335 -15.06 1.07 40.69
CA VAL A 335 -15.18 -0.05 39.76
C VAL A 335 -16.62 -0.09 39.25
N GLY A 336 -16.83 0.19 37.97
CA GLY A 336 -18.15 0.16 37.33
C GLY A 336 -18.31 -1.05 36.41
N PHE A 337 -19.50 -1.66 36.42
CA PHE A 337 -19.89 -2.63 35.40
C PHE A 337 -20.34 -1.87 34.15
N TYR A 338 -19.70 -2.10 33.00
CA TYR A 338 -20.04 -1.40 31.75
C TYR A 338 -20.98 -2.27 30.89
N ASP A 339 -22.16 -1.71 30.58
CA ASP A 339 -23.14 -2.31 29.67
C ASP A 339 -22.67 -2.14 28.20
N PRO A 340 -22.60 -3.22 27.39
CA PRO A 340 -22.27 -3.15 25.96
C PRO A 340 -23.21 -2.30 25.09
N SER A 341 -24.32 -1.78 25.62
CA SER A 341 -25.14 -0.75 24.97
C SER A 341 -24.50 0.67 24.96
N SER A 342 -23.37 0.86 25.65
CA SER A 342 -22.62 2.12 25.72
C SER A 342 -21.61 2.27 24.56
N GLN A 343 -21.38 3.49 24.07
CA GLN A 343 -20.51 3.76 22.90
C GLN A 343 -19.06 3.28 23.10
N VAL A 344 -18.72 2.14 22.48
CA VAL A 344 -17.37 1.59 22.39
C VAL A 344 -16.92 1.64 20.93
N ASP A 345 -15.90 2.44 20.60
CA ASP A 345 -15.40 2.53 19.22
C ASP A 345 -14.27 1.51 19.02
N CYS A 346 -14.54 0.47 18.22
CA CYS A 346 -13.57 -0.58 17.87
C CYS A 346 -12.71 -0.12 16.68
N ALA A 347 -11.39 -0.06 16.86
CA ALA A 347 -10.49 0.48 15.84
C ALA A 347 -9.36 -0.50 15.49
N ASP A 348 -9.60 -1.41 14.55
CA ASP A 348 -8.68 -1.82 13.44
C ASP A 348 -9.04 -3.23 12.91
N PRO A 349 -9.56 -3.36 11.66
CA PRO A 349 -9.86 -4.65 11.06
C PRO A 349 -8.64 -5.39 10.47
N ARG A 350 -7.41 -4.84 10.56
CA ARG A 350 -6.21 -5.38 9.90
C ARG A 350 -5.24 -6.11 10.83
N ALA A 351 -5.52 -6.18 12.13
CA ALA A 351 -4.66 -6.87 13.10
C ALA A 351 -5.31 -8.14 13.66
N ASP A 352 -4.47 -9.06 14.09
CA ASP A 352 -4.72 -10.21 14.95
C ASP A 352 -5.11 -9.84 16.40
N LYS A 353 -5.56 -8.60 16.63
CA LYS A 353 -5.83 -7.99 17.95
C LYS A 353 -7.19 -7.30 17.95
N LEU A 354 -7.97 -7.47 19.02
CA LEU A 354 -9.12 -6.59 19.31
C LEU A 354 -8.62 -5.34 20.04
N ILE A 355 -9.05 -4.17 19.59
CA ILE A 355 -8.73 -2.85 20.17
C ILE A 355 -10.04 -2.19 20.59
N PHE A 356 -10.24 -2.02 21.90
CA PHE A 356 -11.40 -1.34 22.47
C PHE A 356 -11.01 0.07 22.93
N ARG A 357 -11.86 1.06 22.63
CA ARG A 357 -11.75 2.42 23.19
C ARG A 357 -12.92 2.68 24.13
N PHE A 358 -12.61 3.11 25.36
CA PHE A 358 -13.60 3.39 26.39
C PHE A 358 -13.61 4.87 26.74
N VAL A 359 -14.78 5.51 26.65
CA VAL A 359 -15.01 6.91 26.98
C VAL A 359 -15.63 6.99 28.37
N ALA A 360 -15.11 7.83 29.26
CA ALA A 360 -15.66 7.96 30.61
C ALA A 360 -17.12 8.47 30.56
N PRO A 361 -18.05 7.87 31.32
CA PRO A 361 -19.49 8.13 31.14
C PRO A 361 -19.89 9.51 31.63
N THR A 362 -19.08 10.11 32.52
CA THR A 362 -19.28 11.44 33.10
C THR A 362 -18.43 12.54 32.45
N ASN A 363 -17.50 12.18 31.55
CA ASN A 363 -16.65 13.15 30.85
C ASN A 363 -16.12 12.57 29.53
N THR A 364 -16.79 12.89 28.43
CA THR A 364 -16.45 12.40 27.10
C THR A 364 -15.10 12.90 26.55
N ARG A 365 -14.42 13.81 27.26
CA ARG A 365 -13.07 14.30 26.94
C ARG A 365 -11.95 13.51 27.61
N ARG A 366 -12.24 12.59 28.54
CA ARG A 366 -11.23 11.71 29.17
C ARG A 366 -11.48 10.26 28.78
N ALA A 367 -10.44 9.60 28.28
CA ALA A 367 -10.44 8.15 28.17
C ALA A 367 -10.63 7.54 29.56
N ALA A 368 -11.48 6.52 29.66
CA ALA A 368 -11.53 5.72 30.87
C ALA A 368 -10.17 5.01 31.01
N THR A 369 -9.50 5.19 32.14
CA THR A 369 -8.36 4.34 32.49
C THR A 369 -8.92 2.93 32.65
N VAL A 370 -8.42 1.97 31.88
CA VAL A 370 -8.78 0.55 32.03
C VAL A 370 -7.59 -0.13 32.69
N SER A 371 -7.64 -0.31 33.99
CA SER A 371 -6.56 -1.01 34.72
C SER A 371 -6.67 -2.53 34.62
N SER A 372 -7.87 -3.07 34.35
CA SER A 372 -8.14 -4.51 34.38
C SER A 372 -9.36 -4.90 33.51
N VAL A 373 -9.40 -6.14 33.03
CA VAL A 373 -10.53 -6.78 32.32
C VAL A 373 -10.69 -8.20 32.87
N ALA A 374 -11.93 -8.62 33.15
CA ALA A 374 -12.20 -9.68 34.14
C ALA A 374 -13.07 -10.85 33.62
N PHE A 375 -12.77 -12.03 34.17
CA PHE A 375 -13.47 -13.33 34.24
C PHE A 375 -14.77 -13.63 33.43
N ARG A 376 -14.92 -14.89 33.04
CA ARG A 376 -16.13 -15.46 32.44
C ARG A 376 -17.06 -16.03 33.52
N ILE A 377 -18.35 -15.67 33.50
CA ILE A 377 -19.38 -16.34 34.31
C ILE A 377 -20.16 -17.27 33.39
N THR A 378 -20.18 -18.57 33.70
CA THR A 378 -21.03 -19.55 33.00
C THR A 378 -22.17 -19.93 33.91
N GLY A 379 -23.42 -19.71 33.48
CA GLY A 379 -24.64 -20.10 34.20
C GLY A 379 -25.38 -21.23 33.50
N THR A 380 -25.89 -22.22 34.24
CA THR A 380 -26.82 -23.22 33.70
C THR A 380 -28.05 -23.35 34.59
N SER A 381 -29.23 -23.35 33.95
CA SER A 381 -30.52 -23.60 34.59
C SER A 381 -30.66 -25.09 34.92
N LEU A 382 -31.06 -25.41 36.15
CA LEU A 382 -31.39 -26.77 36.57
C LEU A 382 -32.90 -26.94 36.75
N LYS A 383 -33.37 -28.19 36.62
CA LYS A 383 -34.75 -28.58 36.91
C LYS A 383 -35.09 -28.20 38.35
N GLY A 384 -36.01 -27.25 38.54
CA GLY A 384 -36.39 -26.68 39.84
C GLY A 384 -36.08 -25.18 40.02
N GLY A 385 -35.59 -24.47 39.00
CA GLY A 385 -35.43 -23.00 39.03
C GLY A 385 -34.08 -22.51 39.54
N ASN A 386 -33.23 -23.40 40.09
CA ASN A 386 -31.91 -23.03 40.58
C ASN A 386 -30.92 -22.79 39.43
N VAL A 387 -30.09 -21.75 39.56
CA VAL A 387 -29.04 -21.41 38.58
C VAL A 387 -27.69 -21.77 39.17
N ARG A 388 -27.01 -22.79 38.61
CA ARG A 388 -25.59 -23.02 38.92
C ARG A 388 -24.73 -22.07 38.12
N TYR A 389 -23.73 -21.49 38.77
CA TYR A 389 -22.76 -20.61 38.13
C TYR A 389 -21.34 -21.05 38.44
N SER A 390 -20.44 -20.74 37.51
CA SER A 390 -19.00 -20.87 37.69
C SER A 390 -18.32 -19.61 37.15
N LEU A 391 -17.40 -19.07 37.93
CA LEU A 391 -16.50 -17.97 37.59
C LEU A 391 -15.19 -18.58 37.09
N HIS A 392 -14.73 -18.17 35.92
CA HIS A 392 -13.48 -18.64 35.32
C HIS A 392 -12.57 -17.45 35.01
N ASP A 393 -11.27 -17.60 35.23
CA ASP A 393 -10.31 -16.63 34.70
C ASP A 393 -10.19 -16.72 33.17
N ILE A 394 -9.38 -15.82 32.59
CA ILE A 394 -9.11 -15.77 31.15
C ILE A 394 -8.45 -17.05 30.59
N SER A 395 -7.87 -17.90 31.45
CA SER A 395 -7.30 -19.19 31.08
C SER A 395 -8.32 -20.34 31.14
N GLY A 396 -9.56 -20.05 31.55
CA GLY A 396 -10.62 -21.05 31.74
C GLY A 396 -10.51 -21.81 33.06
N LYS A 397 -9.67 -21.36 34.00
CA LYS A 397 -9.59 -21.96 35.34
C LYS A 397 -10.76 -21.45 36.17
N THR A 398 -11.57 -22.38 36.67
CA THR A 398 -12.65 -22.07 37.62
C THR A 398 -12.07 -21.44 38.89
N LEU A 399 -12.35 -20.16 39.10
CA LEU A 399 -11.98 -19.40 40.29
C LEU A 399 -12.95 -19.64 41.45
N ALA A 400 -14.24 -19.78 41.13
CA ALA A 400 -15.30 -20.08 42.10
C ALA A 400 -16.53 -20.68 41.38
N SER A 401 -17.40 -21.39 42.11
CA SER A 401 -18.68 -21.89 41.58
C SER A 401 -19.70 -22.04 42.68
N GLY A 402 -20.99 -21.91 42.36
CA GLY A 402 -22.08 -21.96 43.34
C GLY A 402 -23.46 -22.20 42.70
N SER A 403 -24.52 -22.12 43.50
CA SER A 403 -25.91 -22.24 43.06
C SER A 403 -26.77 -21.14 43.67
N ALA A 404 -27.49 -20.40 42.84
CA ALA A 404 -28.49 -19.42 43.24
C ALA A 404 -29.88 -20.07 43.29
N VAL A 405 -30.66 -19.78 44.33
CA VAL A 405 -32.06 -20.21 44.45
C VAL A 405 -32.94 -18.97 44.31
N PRO A 406 -33.78 -18.85 43.27
CA PRO A 406 -34.67 -17.71 43.13
C PRO A 406 -35.68 -17.65 44.29
N ASN A 407 -35.87 -16.47 44.87
CA ASN A 407 -36.93 -16.25 45.86
C ASN A 407 -38.29 -16.18 45.13
N PRO A 408 -39.27 -17.08 45.41
CA PRO A 408 -40.54 -17.10 44.69
C PRO A 408 -41.43 -15.85 44.92
N ASN A 409 -41.11 -15.01 45.91
CA ASN A 409 -41.99 -13.94 46.38
C ASN A 409 -41.52 -12.51 46.01
N SER A 410 -40.43 -12.31 45.27
CA SER A 410 -39.96 -10.97 44.88
C SER A 410 -40.59 -10.50 43.55
N ARG A 411 -41.04 -9.23 43.47
CA ARG A 411 -41.64 -8.62 42.25
C ARG A 411 -40.61 -8.06 41.25
N GLY A 412 -39.35 -8.45 41.40
CA GLY A 412 -38.19 -8.22 40.55
C GLY A 412 -37.16 -9.27 40.96
N ILE A 413 -36.38 -9.81 40.02
CA ILE A 413 -35.64 -11.06 40.27
C ILE A 413 -34.23 -10.74 40.73
N GLU A 414 -34.08 -10.58 42.03
CA GLU A 414 -32.80 -10.45 42.71
C GLU A 414 -32.61 -11.64 43.66
N SER A 415 -31.43 -12.26 43.66
CA SER A 415 -31.06 -13.25 44.67
C SER A 415 -29.66 -12.93 45.16
N GLU A 416 -29.48 -12.77 46.47
CA GLU A 416 -28.14 -12.57 47.04
C GLU A 416 -27.41 -13.90 47.07
N VAL A 417 -26.23 -13.95 46.46
CA VAL A 417 -25.43 -15.18 46.38
C VAL A 417 -23.99 -14.81 46.71
N ASP A 418 -23.53 -15.23 47.89
CA ASP A 418 -22.19 -14.98 48.38
C ASP A 418 -21.19 -15.90 47.65
N CYS A 419 -20.46 -15.33 46.68
CA CYS A 419 -19.47 -16.05 45.89
C CYS A 419 -18.13 -16.03 46.60
N ARG A 420 -17.66 -17.17 47.11
CA ARG A 420 -16.35 -17.28 47.77
C ARG A 420 -15.30 -17.92 46.87
N ALA A 421 -14.14 -17.29 46.74
CA ALA A 421 -12.95 -17.88 46.12
C ALA A 421 -11.89 -18.19 47.17
N LEU A 422 -11.00 -19.14 46.90
CA LEU A 422 -9.87 -19.46 47.77
C LEU A 422 -8.67 -18.58 47.39
N LEU A 423 -8.35 -17.61 48.24
CA LEU A 423 -7.17 -16.75 48.14
C LEU A 423 -6.16 -17.17 49.19
N ASN A 424 -4.96 -17.57 48.77
CA ASN A 424 -3.90 -18.08 49.65
C ASN A 424 -4.36 -19.19 50.61
N GLY A 425 -5.26 -20.07 50.13
CA GLY A 425 -5.83 -21.17 50.91
C GLY A 425 -6.94 -20.80 51.89
N LYS A 426 -7.38 -19.53 51.93
CA LYS A 426 -8.50 -19.05 52.76
C LYS A 426 -9.71 -18.64 51.90
N PRO A 427 -10.94 -19.06 52.24
CA PRO A 427 -12.13 -18.63 51.51
C PRO A 427 -12.39 -17.14 51.74
N GLN A 428 -12.49 -16.34 50.67
CA GLN A 428 -12.85 -14.92 50.70
C GLN A 428 -14.00 -14.65 49.72
N SER A 429 -14.95 -13.81 50.13
CA SER A 429 -16.07 -13.39 49.29
C SER A 429 -15.60 -12.41 48.21
N VAL A 430 -15.91 -12.72 46.95
CA VAL A 430 -15.49 -11.95 45.76
C VAL A 430 -16.68 -11.20 45.14
N ILE A 431 -17.90 -11.73 45.30
CA ILE A 431 -19.14 -11.11 44.83
C ILE A 431 -20.22 -11.40 45.87
N HIS A 432 -20.83 -10.37 46.45
CA HIS A 432 -21.86 -10.53 47.49
C HIS A 432 -23.30 -10.60 46.92
N LYS A 433 -23.56 -10.07 45.72
CA LYS A 433 -24.90 -10.01 45.13
C LYS A 433 -24.88 -10.36 43.64
N LEU A 434 -25.72 -11.32 43.24
CA LEU A 434 -25.87 -11.75 41.85
C LEU A 434 -27.32 -11.56 41.42
N VAL A 435 -27.63 -10.46 40.72
CA VAL A 435 -29.00 -10.21 40.24
C VAL A 435 -29.25 -11.10 39.02
N VAL A 436 -30.36 -11.82 38.99
CA VAL A 436 -30.68 -12.73 37.88
C VAL A 436 -32.02 -12.31 37.28
N GLU A 437 -32.03 -11.48 36.25
CA GLU A 437 -33.28 -11.02 35.63
C GLU A 437 -33.87 -12.04 34.65
N HIS A 438 -35.20 -12.13 34.61
CA HIS A 438 -35.95 -13.00 33.69
C HIS A 438 -36.52 -12.15 32.56
N SER A 439 -35.96 -12.31 31.35
CA SER A 439 -36.70 -11.98 30.14
C SER A 439 -37.54 -13.21 29.75
N GLY A 440 -38.73 -13.04 29.18
CA GLY A 440 -39.70 -14.11 28.90
C GLY A 440 -39.25 -15.34 28.10
N SER A 441 -37.95 -15.46 27.76
CA SER A 441 -37.35 -16.64 27.13
C SER A 441 -35.93 -16.99 27.65
N GLY A 442 -35.45 -16.38 28.75
CA GLY A 442 -34.12 -16.67 29.32
C GLY A 442 -33.70 -15.80 30.52
N TYR A 443 -32.75 -16.30 31.32
CA TYR A 443 -32.17 -15.61 32.48
C TYR A 443 -30.94 -14.78 32.08
N PHE A 444 -30.78 -13.56 32.60
CA PHE A 444 -29.56 -12.75 32.52
C PHE A 444 -28.96 -12.54 33.91
N VAL A 445 -27.64 -12.59 34.03
CA VAL A 445 -26.93 -12.36 35.30
C VAL A 445 -26.32 -10.95 35.28
N VAL A 446 -26.78 -10.07 36.18
CA VAL A 446 -26.27 -8.70 36.37
C VAL A 446 -25.56 -8.64 37.72
N GLY A 447 -24.23 -8.49 37.72
CA GLY A 447 -23.42 -8.48 38.93
C GLY A 447 -23.08 -7.05 39.37
N GLY A 448 -23.54 -6.64 40.55
CA GLY A 448 -22.96 -5.51 41.29
C GLY A 448 -21.88 -6.02 42.25
N VAL A 449 -20.67 -5.47 42.20
CA VAL A 449 -19.53 -5.91 43.03
C VAL A 449 -19.27 -4.87 44.14
N MET A 450 -19.06 -5.32 45.38
CA MET A 450 -18.51 -4.48 46.46
C MET A 450 -17.11 -4.96 46.87
N HIS A 451 -16.25 -4.00 47.19
CA HIS A 451 -14.80 -4.05 47.39
C HIS A 451 -14.24 -5.19 48.28
N PRO A 452 -13.12 -5.82 47.90
CA PRO A 452 -12.09 -6.24 48.85
C PRO A 452 -11.18 -5.04 49.21
N GLN A 453 -10.78 -4.93 50.48
CA GLN A 453 -9.99 -3.80 50.99
C GLN A 453 -8.50 -3.82 50.60
N GLU A 454 -7.99 -4.85 49.93
CA GLU A 454 -6.63 -4.85 49.39
C GLU A 454 -6.55 -5.53 48.00
N PRO A 455 -5.83 -4.93 47.03
CA PRO A 455 -5.70 -5.45 45.68
C PRO A 455 -4.53 -6.45 45.59
N ASP A 456 -4.82 -7.75 45.66
CA ASP A 456 -3.79 -8.80 45.55
C ASP A 456 -4.00 -9.73 44.34
N PHE A 457 -4.49 -9.17 43.22
CA PHE A 457 -4.54 -9.86 41.93
C PHE A 457 -3.71 -9.09 40.89
N SER A 458 -2.59 -9.67 40.44
CA SER A 458 -1.97 -9.27 39.17
C SER A 458 -2.39 -10.24 38.07
N PHE A 459 -3.08 -9.73 37.06
CA PHE A 459 -3.40 -10.49 35.85
C PHE A 459 -2.26 -10.32 34.85
N ALA A 460 -1.36 -11.30 34.80
CA ALA A 460 -0.39 -11.40 33.71
C ALA A 460 -1.12 -11.71 32.39
N GLY A 461 -0.93 -10.89 31.35
CA GLY A 461 -1.53 -11.11 30.03
C GLY A 461 -2.16 -9.88 29.36
N PHE A 462 -2.03 -8.70 29.97
CA PHE A 462 -2.34 -7.43 29.34
C PHE A 462 -1.09 -6.56 29.32
N GLN A 463 -0.65 -6.16 28.13
CA GLN A 463 0.17 -4.96 27.98
C GLN A 463 -0.76 -3.79 27.73
N VAL A 464 -0.81 -2.86 28.68
CA VAL A 464 -1.30 -1.50 28.42
C VAL A 464 -0.21 -0.81 27.63
N SER A 465 -0.48 -0.49 26.37
CA SER A 465 0.44 0.31 25.59
C SER A 465 0.39 1.73 26.14
N SER A 466 1.57 2.31 26.43
CA SER A 466 1.67 3.75 26.70
C SER A 466 1.63 4.60 25.43
N GLU A 467 1.48 3.98 24.27
CA GLU A 467 1.27 4.68 23.02
C GLU A 467 -0.13 5.28 23.00
N THR A 468 -0.20 6.60 23.15
CA THR A 468 -1.38 7.38 22.87
C THR A 468 -1.76 7.17 21.41
N VAL A 469 -2.92 6.55 21.15
CA VAL A 469 -3.47 6.57 19.80
C VAL A 469 -4.17 7.90 19.63
N SER A 470 -3.48 8.87 19.03
CA SER A 470 -4.15 10.02 18.46
C SER A 470 -4.64 9.64 17.07
N ARG A 471 -5.95 9.72 16.86
CA ARG A 471 -6.44 9.94 15.51
C ARG A 471 -6.37 11.44 15.24
N PRO A 472 -5.91 11.88 14.07
CA PRO A 472 -6.23 13.21 13.61
C PRO A 472 -7.75 13.38 13.71
N LEU A 473 -8.20 14.55 14.18
CA LEU A 473 -9.62 14.87 14.40
C LEU A 473 -10.53 14.51 13.20
N ASN A 474 -9.92 14.43 12.01
CA ASN A 474 -10.60 14.31 10.72
C ASN A 474 -10.36 12.95 10.04
N GLU A 475 -9.77 11.95 10.71
CA GLU A 475 -9.53 10.64 10.09
C GLU A 475 -10.83 9.82 9.98
N GLN A 476 -11.34 9.70 8.76
CA GLN A 476 -12.59 9.00 8.47
C GLN A 476 -12.43 7.48 8.43
N ILE A 477 -13.44 6.76 8.95
CA ILE A 477 -13.50 5.31 8.87
C ILE A 477 -14.19 4.92 7.55
N PRO A 478 -13.53 4.15 6.67
CA PRO A 478 -14.17 3.66 5.46
C PRO A 478 -15.32 2.71 5.77
N PHE A 479 -16.43 2.82 5.03
CA PHE A 479 -17.60 1.93 5.14
C PHE A 479 -17.81 1.12 3.84
N ALA A 480 -18.62 0.06 3.89
CA ALA A 480 -18.85 -0.77 2.71
C ALA A 480 -19.65 0.02 1.67
N HIS A 481 -19.29 -0.05 0.38
CA HIS A 481 -20.02 0.70 -0.65
C HIS A 481 -21.53 0.40 -0.65
N SER A 482 -21.96 -0.83 -0.33
CA SER A 482 -23.38 -1.16 -0.26
C SER A 482 -24.13 -0.54 0.92
N SER A 483 -23.44 -0.15 2.00
CA SER A 483 -24.11 0.42 3.18
C SER A 483 -24.53 1.88 3.00
N GLN A 484 -24.18 2.51 1.88
CA GLN A 484 -24.66 3.86 1.56
C GLN A 484 -26.15 3.88 1.18
N TRP A 485 -26.68 2.73 0.73
CA TRP A 485 -28.07 2.64 0.28
C TRP A 485 -29.00 2.42 1.47
N GLN A 486 -30.09 3.17 1.55
CA GLN A 486 -31.08 3.10 2.64
C GLN A 486 -31.67 1.70 2.79
N ASN A 487 -31.86 1.00 1.67
CA ASN A 487 -32.37 -0.36 1.64
C ASN A 487 -31.26 -1.43 1.65
N ALA A 488 -30.05 -1.14 2.13
CA ALA A 488 -28.96 -2.13 2.20
C ALA A 488 -29.35 -3.43 2.92
N ALA A 489 -30.21 -3.34 3.96
CA ALA A 489 -30.73 -4.49 4.69
C ALA A 489 -31.71 -5.36 3.86
N LYS A 490 -32.22 -4.84 2.74
CA LYS A 490 -33.06 -5.56 1.77
C LYS A 490 -32.24 -6.09 0.59
N ALA A 491 -30.91 -6.12 0.71
CA ALA A 491 -30.06 -6.69 -0.31
C ALA A 491 -30.42 -8.16 -0.55
N GLU A 492 -30.50 -8.54 -1.81
CA GLU A 492 -30.71 -9.92 -2.21
C GLU A 492 -29.44 -10.48 -2.85
N LEU A 493 -29.10 -11.71 -2.48
CA LEU A 493 -27.88 -12.39 -2.90
C LEU A 493 -28.23 -13.63 -3.73
N MET A 494 -27.83 -13.63 -5.00
CA MET A 494 -27.98 -14.77 -5.91
C MET A 494 -26.66 -15.55 -5.92
N THR A 495 -26.60 -16.68 -5.21
CA THR A 495 -25.36 -17.46 -5.00
C THR A 495 -25.22 -18.70 -5.89
N ASP A 496 -26.25 -19.04 -6.69
CA ASP A 496 -26.21 -20.19 -7.60
C ASP A 496 -26.06 -19.72 -9.06
N MET A 497 -24.81 -19.66 -9.54
CA MET A 497 -24.47 -19.30 -10.91
C MET A 497 -24.82 -20.40 -11.92
N THR A 498 -25.36 -21.56 -11.50
CA THR A 498 -25.93 -22.54 -12.44
C THR A 498 -27.27 -22.11 -13.02
N ALA A 499 -27.85 -21.01 -12.52
CA ALA A 499 -28.99 -20.33 -13.14
C ALA A 499 -28.61 -19.58 -14.44
N CYS A 500 -27.31 -19.44 -14.74
CA CYS A 500 -26.86 -18.85 -16.00
C CYS A 500 -27.22 -19.70 -17.21
N THR A 501 -27.50 -19.04 -18.32
CA THR A 501 -27.77 -19.64 -19.63
C THR A 501 -26.67 -19.25 -20.64
N PRO A 502 -26.33 -20.08 -21.62
CA PRO A 502 -26.96 -21.38 -21.90
C PRO A 502 -26.44 -22.48 -20.95
N ALA A 503 -27.33 -23.38 -20.54
CA ALA A 503 -27.02 -24.37 -19.50
C ALA A 503 -25.97 -25.42 -19.95
N ASP A 504 -25.86 -25.67 -21.26
CA ASP A 504 -24.86 -26.54 -21.87
C ASP A 504 -23.46 -25.90 -21.94
N GLY A 505 -23.37 -24.58 -21.75
CA GLY A 505 -22.12 -23.83 -21.53
C GLY A 505 -21.52 -24.07 -20.14
N LEU A 506 -22.21 -24.79 -19.25
CA LEU A 506 -21.75 -25.12 -17.89
C LEU A 506 -21.32 -26.60 -17.80
N SER A 507 -20.32 -26.88 -16.97
CA SER A 507 -19.82 -28.25 -16.76
C SER A 507 -19.40 -28.52 -15.32
N LYS A 508 -19.53 -29.78 -14.88
CA LYS A 508 -19.01 -30.22 -13.57
C LYS A 508 -17.48 -30.43 -13.58
N ARG A 509 -16.90 -30.67 -14.75
CA ARG A 509 -15.45 -30.86 -14.97
C ARG A 509 -14.90 -29.74 -15.82
N ARG A 510 -13.58 -29.52 -15.80
CA ARG A 510 -12.98 -28.62 -16.80
C ARG A 510 -13.09 -29.30 -18.15
N GLU A 511 -13.78 -28.64 -19.07
CA GLU A 511 -13.99 -29.07 -20.45
C GLU A 511 -13.68 -27.87 -21.36
N HIS A 512 -13.25 -28.15 -22.58
CA HIS A 512 -13.07 -27.10 -23.58
C HIS A 512 -14.38 -26.35 -23.83
N ALA A 513 -14.32 -25.03 -24.01
CA ALA A 513 -15.46 -24.15 -24.28
C ALA A 513 -16.60 -24.21 -23.23
N LYS A 514 -16.29 -24.46 -21.95
CA LYS A 514 -17.30 -24.47 -20.88
C LYS A 514 -16.83 -23.81 -19.59
N TRP A 515 -17.77 -23.22 -18.87
CA TRP A 515 -17.58 -22.73 -17.51
C TRP A 515 -17.68 -23.88 -16.53
N LYS A 516 -16.62 -24.11 -15.75
CA LYS A 516 -16.65 -25.12 -14.69
C LYS A 516 -17.44 -24.60 -13.48
N VAL A 517 -18.36 -25.42 -12.99
CA VAL A 517 -19.13 -25.17 -11.76
C VAL A 517 -18.37 -25.71 -10.54
N PHE A 518 -18.35 -24.93 -9.47
CA PHE A 518 -17.83 -25.29 -8.15
C PHE A 518 -18.87 -24.99 -7.09
N GLU A 519 -19.00 -25.83 -6.08
CA GLU A 519 -19.65 -25.40 -4.84
C GLU A 519 -18.69 -24.51 -4.03
N TYR A 520 -19.21 -23.58 -3.26
CA TYR A 520 -18.40 -22.78 -2.34
C TYR A 520 -19.18 -22.46 -1.07
N GLU A 521 -18.45 -22.16 0.01
CA GLU A 521 -19.01 -21.76 1.30
C GLU A 521 -18.20 -20.61 1.90
N THR A 522 -18.89 -19.74 2.61
CA THR A 522 -18.35 -18.73 3.52
C THR A 522 -18.81 -19.05 4.94
N ALA A 523 -18.67 -18.12 5.89
CA ALA A 523 -19.29 -18.27 7.20
C ALA A 523 -20.82 -18.10 7.14
N ASP A 524 -21.31 -17.25 6.25
CA ASP A 524 -22.68 -16.75 6.27
C ASP A 524 -23.56 -17.32 5.15
N PHE A 525 -22.95 -17.79 4.05
CA PHE A 525 -23.68 -18.30 2.90
C PHE A 525 -22.87 -19.33 2.10
N SER A 526 -23.58 -20.06 1.24
CA SER A 526 -23.00 -21.02 0.31
C SER A 526 -23.70 -20.92 -1.05
N GLY A 527 -23.08 -21.51 -2.07
CA GLY A 527 -23.60 -21.42 -3.42
C GLY A 527 -22.82 -22.27 -4.42
N LYS A 528 -23.09 -22.01 -5.70
CA LYS A 528 -22.36 -22.60 -6.82
C LYS A 528 -21.77 -21.48 -7.68
N CYS A 529 -20.45 -21.40 -7.73
CA CYS A 529 -19.73 -20.45 -8.56
C CYS A 529 -19.35 -21.07 -9.90
N VAL A 530 -19.16 -20.22 -10.92
CA VAL A 530 -18.66 -20.61 -12.24
C VAL A 530 -17.25 -20.08 -12.44
N SER A 531 -16.39 -20.84 -13.12
CA SER A 531 -15.01 -20.45 -13.34
C SER A 531 -14.44 -20.98 -14.65
N VAL A 532 -13.59 -20.18 -15.26
CA VAL A 532 -12.82 -20.51 -16.47
C VAL A 532 -11.32 -20.34 -16.21
N GLY A 533 -10.49 -21.06 -16.98
CA GLY A 533 -9.05 -20.87 -16.99
C GLY A 533 -8.60 -20.01 -18.18
N ARG A 534 -7.28 -19.81 -18.30
CA ARG A 534 -6.68 -18.97 -19.34
C ARG A 534 -6.96 -19.45 -20.76
N GLU A 535 -6.97 -20.77 -20.99
CA GLU A 535 -7.20 -21.36 -22.32
C GLU A 535 -8.70 -21.54 -22.66
N SER A 536 -9.59 -20.76 -22.06
CA SER A 536 -11.03 -20.98 -22.19
C SER A 536 -11.65 -20.19 -23.34
N SER A 537 -12.43 -20.89 -24.16
CA SER A 537 -13.31 -20.35 -25.21
C SER A 537 -14.79 -20.50 -24.83
N ALA A 538 -15.09 -20.39 -23.53
CA ALA A 538 -16.43 -20.63 -23.01
C ALA A 538 -17.42 -19.55 -23.50
N PRO A 539 -18.68 -19.92 -23.78
CA PRO A 539 -19.67 -18.97 -24.26
C PRO A 539 -20.02 -17.92 -23.20
N ASP A 540 -20.53 -16.79 -23.65
CA ASP A 540 -21.15 -15.78 -22.79
C ASP A 540 -22.29 -16.41 -21.97
N LEU A 541 -22.42 -15.95 -20.72
CA LEU A 541 -23.45 -16.41 -19.80
C LEU A 541 -24.44 -15.29 -19.50
N THR A 542 -25.73 -15.58 -19.58
CA THR A 542 -26.80 -14.67 -19.13
C THR A 542 -27.42 -15.17 -17.83
N LEU A 543 -27.42 -14.32 -16.79
CA LEU A 543 -28.16 -14.53 -15.54
C LEU A 543 -29.44 -13.69 -15.56
N LYS A 544 -30.59 -14.38 -15.53
CA LYS A 544 -31.89 -13.72 -15.38
C LYS A 544 -32.03 -13.16 -13.96
N LEU A 545 -32.20 -11.84 -13.84
CA LEU A 545 -32.31 -11.19 -12.52
C LEU A 545 -33.74 -11.25 -11.97
N GLY A 546 -34.74 -11.13 -12.83
CA GLY A 546 -36.16 -11.17 -12.43
C GLY A 546 -36.55 -10.04 -11.46
N LYS A 547 -35.85 -8.91 -11.51
CA LYS A 547 -36.08 -7.72 -10.67
C LYS A 547 -36.85 -6.64 -11.43
N GLN A 548 -37.47 -5.73 -10.68
CA GLN A 548 -38.19 -4.58 -11.23
C GLN A 548 -37.73 -3.31 -10.52
N GLY A 549 -37.60 -2.23 -11.28
CA GLY A 549 -37.15 -0.93 -10.79
C GLY A 549 -35.64 -0.86 -10.54
N TRP A 550 -35.25 0.27 -9.97
CA TRP A 550 -33.85 0.67 -9.82
C TRP A 550 -33.13 -0.05 -8.69
N HIS A 551 -31.95 -0.58 -9.01
CA HIS A 551 -31.09 -1.28 -8.06
C HIS A 551 -29.63 -0.88 -8.21
N ALA A 552 -28.89 -0.94 -7.11
CA ALA A 552 -27.44 -1.04 -7.13
C ALA A 552 -27.03 -2.50 -7.30
N VAL A 553 -26.11 -2.77 -8.22
CA VAL A 553 -25.69 -4.12 -8.62
C VAL A 553 -24.22 -4.34 -8.28
N TYR A 554 -23.95 -5.50 -7.67
CA TYR A 554 -22.61 -5.92 -7.29
C TYR A 554 -22.34 -7.37 -7.73
N VAL A 555 -21.09 -7.66 -8.07
CA VAL A 555 -20.61 -8.98 -8.48
C VAL A 555 -19.55 -9.47 -7.50
N GLY A 556 -19.72 -10.68 -6.99
CA GLY A 556 -18.78 -11.33 -6.08
C GLY A 556 -17.70 -12.11 -6.83
N LEU A 557 -16.47 -11.61 -6.83
CA LEU A 557 -15.31 -12.28 -7.44
C LEU A 557 -14.34 -12.73 -6.35
N SER A 558 -13.85 -13.97 -6.39
CA SER A 558 -12.78 -14.39 -5.47
C SER A 558 -11.39 -14.03 -5.97
N THR A 559 -10.40 -14.05 -5.09
CA THR A 559 -9.02 -14.29 -5.52
C THR A 559 -8.94 -15.63 -6.28
N ILE A 560 -8.00 -15.70 -7.22
CA ILE A 560 -7.62 -16.92 -7.92
C ILE A 560 -6.13 -17.14 -7.67
N THR A 561 -5.71 -18.40 -7.68
CA THR A 561 -4.31 -18.76 -7.53
C THR A 561 -3.83 -19.54 -8.73
N ASP A 562 -2.70 -19.12 -9.27
CA ASP A 562 -1.89 -19.90 -10.20
C ASP A 562 -0.87 -20.69 -9.38
N LEU A 563 -1.21 -21.94 -9.10
CA LEU A 563 -0.51 -22.82 -8.16
C LEU A 563 -0.38 -22.19 -6.76
N VAL A 564 0.75 -21.55 -6.50
CA VAL A 564 1.14 -20.97 -5.21
C VAL A 564 1.13 -19.43 -5.21
N ARG A 565 0.85 -18.80 -6.34
CA ARG A 565 0.87 -17.34 -6.51
C ARG A 565 -0.56 -16.82 -6.72
N PRO A 566 -0.93 -15.66 -6.15
CA PRO A 566 -2.16 -14.97 -6.54
C PRO A 566 -2.14 -14.66 -8.04
N ASP A 567 -3.30 -14.74 -8.66
CA ASP A 567 -3.54 -14.39 -10.06
C ASP A 567 -4.75 -13.45 -10.17
N LYS A 568 -4.87 -12.72 -11.28
CA LYS A 568 -6.02 -11.84 -11.52
C LYS A 568 -7.30 -12.66 -11.72
N ASN A 569 -8.43 -12.19 -11.20
CA ASN A 569 -9.76 -12.71 -11.54
C ASN A 569 -10.51 -11.64 -12.31
N ASN A 570 -10.58 -11.77 -13.64
CA ASN A 570 -11.17 -10.78 -14.53
C ASN A 570 -12.40 -11.35 -15.24
N VAL A 571 -13.47 -10.55 -15.31
CA VAL A 571 -14.68 -10.90 -16.07
C VAL A 571 -15.23 -9.65 -16.75
N GLU A 572 -15.79 -9.84 -17.94
CA GLU A 572 -16.57 -8.81 -18.61
C GLU A 572 -18.04 -8.95 -18.22
N VAL A 573 -18.65 -7.86 -17.77
CA VAL A 573 -20.04 -7.84 -17.29
C VAL A 573 -20.79 -6.70 -17.93
N LYS A 574 -22.03 -6.96 -18.36
CA LYS A 574 -22.93 -5.90 -18.81
C LYS A 574 -24.37 -6.21 -18.47
N LEU A 575 -25.17 -5.17 -18.33
CA LEU A 575 -26.62 -5.30 -18.40
C LEU A 575 -27.06 -5.43 -19.86
N THR A 576 -28.24 -6.00 -20.08
CA THR A 576 -28.81 -6.22 -21.43
C THR A 576 -28.86 -4.94 -22.25
N ASN A 577 -29.19 -3.82 -21.60
CA ASN A 577 -29.30 -2.51 -22.25
C ASN A 577 -27.98 -1.73 -22.31
N ASP A 578 -26.89 -2.26 -21.77
CA ASP A 578 -25.59 -1.60 -21.86
C ASP A 578 -25.01 -1.76 -23.29
N PRO A 579 -24.45 -0.68 -23.87
CA PRO A 579 -23.91 -0.70 -25.22
C PRO A 579 -22.57 -1.46 -25.34
N ALA A 580 -21.88 -1.69 -24.21
CA ALA A 580 -20.59 -2.39 -24.16
C ALA A 580 -20.39 -3.10 -22.82
N TYR A 581 -19.47 -4.06 -22.78
CA TYR A 581 -19.04 -4.73 -21.55
C TYR A 581 -18.22 -3.83 -20.65
N THR A 582 -18.35 -4.00 -19.34
CA THR A 582 -17.52 -3.40 -18.30
C THR A 582 -16.62 -4.48 -17.70
N ARG A 583 -15.31 -4.22 -17.62
CA ARG A 583 -14.34 -5.16 -17.04
C ARG A 583 -14.31 -5.01 -15.52
N LEU A 584 -14.52 -6.12 -14.83
CA LEU A 584 -14.40 -6.21 -13.37
C LEU A 584 -13.22 -7.11 -13.01
N SER A 585 -12.42 -6.67 -12.03
CA SER A 585 -11.28 -7.43 -11.48
C SER A 585 -11.40 -7.54 -9.98
N ASN A 586 -11.08 -8.72 -9.42
CA ASN A 586 -10.71 -8.81 -8.00
C ASN A 586 -9.38 -8.08 -7.76
N ARG A 587 -9.30 -7.34 -6.65
CA ARG A 587 -8.21 -6.43 -6.28
C ARG A 587 -7.60 -6.77 -4.92
N LEU A 588 -8.07 -7.84 -4.29
CA LEU A 588 -7.65 -8.26 -2.97
C LEU A 588 -6.45 -9.20 -3.05
N ASP A 589 -5.62 -9.13 -2.03
CA ASP A 589 -4.64 -10.17 -1.75
C ASP A 589 -5.31 -11.41 -1.16
N LEU A 590 -4.62 -12.54 -1.25
CA LEU A 590 -5.04 -13.73 -0.51
C LEU A 590 -5.12 -13.43 0.99
N GLY A 591 -6.15 -14.00 1.63
CA GLY A 591 -6.28 -13.97 3.07
C GLY A 591 -5.17 -14.73 3.79
N SER A 592 -5.15 -14.64 5.12
CA SER A 592 -4.19 -15.36 5.95
C SER A 592 -4.15 -16.86 5.61
N ARG A 593 -2.95 -17.44 5.66
CA ARG A 593 -2.68 -18.83 5.21
C ARG A 593 -3.07 -19.07 3.74
N ARG A 594 -2.95 -18.02 2.92
CA ARG A 594 -3.23 -18.05 1.48
C ARG A 594 -4.65 -18.57 1.17
N ARG A 595 -5.61 -18.08 1.95
CA ARG A 595 -7.03 -18.39 1.78
C ARG A 595 -7.60 -17.54 0.66
N ASP A 596 -8.43 -18.12 -0.20
CA ASP A 596 -9.14 -17.31 -1.19
C ASP A 596 -10.19 -16.44 -0.49
N VAL A 597 -10.30 -15.18 -0.93
CA VAL A 597 -11.25 -14.22 -0.39
C VAL A 597 -12.16 -13.71 -1.50
N LEU A 598 -13.43 -13.54 -1.19
CA LEU A 598 -14.40 -12.88 -2.06
C LEU A 598 -14.29 -11.37 -1.89
N GLU A 599 -14.33 -10.66 -3.01
CA GLU A 599 -14.54 -9.23 -3.07
C GLU A 599 -15.90 -8.93 -3.68
N GLU A 600 -16.65 -8.03 -3.05
CA GLU A 600 -17.85 -7.42 -3.63
C GLU A 600 -17.45 -6.25 -4.53
N ILE A 601 -17.68 -6.37 -5.83
CA ILE A 601 -17.33 -5.33 -6.82
C ILE A 601 -18.62 -4.69 -7.35
N PHE A 602 -18.70 -3.38 -7.27
CA PHE A 602 -19.82 -2.57 -7.72
C PHE A 602 -19.77 -2.44 -9.24
N LEU A 603 -20.86 -2.84 -9.90
CA LEU A 603 -21.03 -2.69 -11.33
C LEU A 603 -21.64 -1.33 -11.68
N GLY A 604 -22.67 -0.91 -10.92
CA GLY A 604 -23.40 0.31 -11.20
C GLY A 604 -24.80 0.33 -10.61
N VAL A 605 -25.56 1.37 -10.94
CA VAL A 605 -26.98 1.52 -10.63
C VAL A 605 -27.78 1.55 -11.92
N ALA A 606 -28.84 0.73 -11.99
CA ALA A 606 -29.68 0.61 -13.17
C ALA A 606 -31.11 0.18 -12.82
N ASP A 607 -32.05 0.49 -13.70
CA ASP A 607 -33.35 -0.16 -13.72
C ASP A 607 -33.19 -1.60 -14.21
N LEU A 608 -33.60 -2.56 -13.38
CA LEU A 608 -33.50 -3.99 -13.65
C LEU A 608 -34.75 -4.56 -14.34
N THR A 609 -35.76 -3.75 -14.61
CA THR A 609 -36.99 -4.19 -15.29
C THR A 609 -36.69 -4.72 -16.69
N GLY A 610 -36.70 -6.05 -16.83
CA GLY A 610 -36.37 -6.73 -18.09
C GLY A 610 -34.89 -6.62 -18.49
N ASN A 611 -34.02 -6.21 -17.57
CA ASN A 611 -32.62 -5.94 -17.83
C ASN A 611 -31.74 -6.97 -17.09
N ASP A 612 -31.33 -8.01 -17.81
CA ASP A 612 -30.56 -9.14 -17.26
C ASP A 612 -29.06 -8.89 -17.34
N LEU A 613 -28.29 -9.71 -16.61
CA LEU A 613 -26.83 -9.60 -16.53
C LEU A 613 -26.15 -10.60 -17.47
N HIS A 614 -25.18 -10.13 -18.25
CA HIS A 614 -24.37 -10.93 -19.15
C HIS A 614 -22.92 -10.95 -18.68
N PHE A 615 -22.29 -12.12 -18.73
CA PHE A 615 -20.89 -12.35 -18.38
C PHE A 615 -20.14 -12.91 -19.58
N SER A 616 -18.97 -12.35 -19.86
CA SER A 616 -18.05 -12.81 -20.90
C SER A 616 -16.66 -13.07 -20.32
N THR A 617 -15.90 -13.93 -20.99
CA THR A 617 -14.49 -14.19 -20.67
C THR A 617 -13.61 -13.05 -21.15
N VAL A 618 -12.59 -12.70 -20.36
CA VAL A 618 -11.48 -11.85 -20.85
C VAL A 618 -10.40 -12.75 -21.43
N TYR A 619 -9.90 -12.42 -22.62
CA TYR A 619 -8.90 -13.22 -23.35
C TYR A 619 -7.69 -13.59 -22.46
N GLU A 620 -7.37 -14.88 -22.38
CA GLU A 620 -6.25 -15.45 -21.58
C GLU A 620 -6.25 -15.13 -20.07
N MET A 621 -7.38 -14.65 -19.53
CA MET A 621 -7.53 -14.34 -18.11
C MET A 621 -8.49 -15.31 -17.43
N PRO A 622 -8.17 -15.82 -16.23
CA PRO A 622 -9.10 -16.66 -15.50
C PRO A 622 -10.19 -15.80 -14.85
N ALA A 623 -11.38 -16.38 -14.74
CA ALA A 623 -12.52 -15.76 -14.08
C ALA A 623 -13.14 -16.75 -13.08
N ARG A 624 -13.65 -16.24 -11.96
CA ARG A 624 -14.46 -16.99 -10.99
C ARG A 624 -15.53 -16.09 -10.37
N ILE A 625 -16.78 -16.35 -10.74
CA ILE A 625 -17.96 -15.56 -10.37
C ILE A 625 -18.76 -16.36 -9.35
N HIS A 626 -18.96 -15.79 -8.15
CA HIS A 626 -19.62 -16.48 -7.03
C HIS A 626 -21.07 -16.06 -6.84
N TYR A 627 -21.33 -14.76 -6.88
CA TYR A 627 -22.68 -14.26 -6.64
C TYR A 627 -22.94 -12.95 -7.38
N VAL A 628 -24.22 -12.63 -7.50
CA VAL A 628 -24.71 -11.28 -7.83
C VAL A 628 -25.53 -10.78 -6.65
N LYS A 629 -25.28 -9.55 -6.21
CA LYS A 629 -26.04 -8.87 -5.17
C LYS A 629 -26.77 -7.67 -5.75
N THR A 630 -28.04 -7.54 -5.43
CA THR A 630 -28.88 -6.40 -5.84
C THR A 630 -29.44 -5.71 -4.62
N VAL A 631 -29.37 -4.39 -4.58
CA VAL A 631 -29.96 -3.56 -3.51
C VAL A 631 -31.01 -2.64 -4.15
N PRO A 632 -32.31 -2.76 -3.81
CA PRO A 632 -33.35 -1.89 -4.37
C PRO A 632 -33.19 -0.46 -3.88
N LEU A 633 -33.22 0.53 -4.77
CA LEU A 633 -33.14 1.95 -4.39
C LEU A 633 -34.52 2.51 -4.03
N THR A 634 -34.52 3.52 -3.17
CA THR A 634 -35.67 4.40 -2.90
C THR A 634 -35.84 5.43 -4.02
N GLU A 635 -37.05 6.01 -4.16
CA GLU A 635 -37.31 7.06 -5.15
C GLU A 635 -36.36 8.26 -5.01
N SER A 636 -35.99 8.63 -3.77
CA SER A 636 -35.02 9.71 -3.50
C SER A 636 -33.63 9.37 -4.03
N GLU A 637 -33.14 8.15 -3.76
CA GLU A 637 -31.82 7.71 -4.25
C GLU A 637 -31.80 7.61 -5.79
N VAL A 638 -32.90 7.18 -6.41
CA VAL A 638 -33.03 7.18 -7.87
C VAL A 638 -32.97 8.60 -8.42
N ALA A 639 -33.70 9.54 -7.82
CA ALA A 639 -33.67 10.94 -8.23
C ALA A 639 -32.27 11.54 -8.09
N GLU A 640 -31.55 11.24 -7.00
CA GLU A 640 -30.17 11.68 -6.79
C GLU A 640 -29.21 11.11 -7.83
N VAL A 641 -29.29 9.81 -8.14
CA VAL A 641 -28.46 9.16 -9.16
C VAL A 641 -28.74 9.74 -10.55
N LEU A 642 -30.01 9.94 -10.90
CA LEU A 642 -30.38 10.53 -12.18
C LEU A 642 -29.94 12.01 -12.29
N ALA A 643 -30.10 12.79 -11.22
CA ALA A 643 -29.63 14.16 -11.16
C ALA A 643 -28.10 14.23 -11.30
N ASP A 644 -27.38 13.32 -10.63
CA ASP A 644 -25.93 13.19 -10.73
C ASP A 644 -25.45 12.86 -12.15
N ARG A 645 -26.16 11.97 -12.84
CA ARG A 645 -25.87 11.59 -14.24
C ARG A 645 -26.13 12.73 -15.24
N GLN A 646 -27.12 13.58 -14.96
CA GLN A 646 -27.53 14.66 -15.85
C GLN A 646 -26.72 15.95 -15.65
N GLN A 647 -26.24 16.21 -14.43
CA GLN A 647 -25.46 17.41 -14.15
C GLN A 647 -24.04 17.34 -14.73
N THR A 648 -23.44 18.51 -14.94
CA THR A 648 -22.10 18.66 -15.51
C THR A 648 -21.11 19.34 -14.57
N ALA A 649 -21.58 19.85 -13.42
CA ALA A 649 -20.79 20.63 -12.48
C ALA A 649 -19.64 19.83 -11.82
N THR A 650 -19.81 18.51 -11.66
CA THR A 650 -18.75 17.63 -11.12
C THR A 650 -17.91 16.96 -12.20
N LYS A 651 -18.31 17.07 -13.48
CA LYS A 651 -17.55 16.53 -14.61
C LYS A 651 -16.35 17.42 -14.90
N THR A 652 -15.34 17.35 -14.04
CA THR A 652 -14.14 18.20 -14.09
C THR A 652 -12.85 17.39 -14.18
N SER A 653 -12.90 16.07 -14.06
CA SER A 653 -11.69 15.24 -14.03
C SER A 653 -11.19 14.94 -15.45
N VAL A 654 -9.88 14.68 -15.54
CA VAL A 654 -9.19 14.28 -16.77
C VAL A 654 -8.69 12.85 -16.62
N ALA A 655 -9.01 12.00 -17.59
CA ALA A 655 -8.45 10.66 -17.70
C ALA A 655 -7.31 10.68 -18.72
N THR A 656 -6.14 10.12 -18.38
CA THR A 656 -5.14 9.86 -19.42
C THR A 656 -5.22 8.43 -19.91
N PHE A 657 -4.94 8.25 -21.19
CA PHE A 657 -4.68 6.95 -21.79
C PHE A 657 -3.28 7.02 -22.35
N ASP A 658 -2.39 6.18 -21.84
CA ASP A 658 -1.08 6.00 -22.45
C ASP A 658 -1.21 5.38 -23.86
N GLY A 659 -0.14 5.33 -24.64
CA GLY A 659 -0.21 4.77 -26.00
C GLY A 659 -0.14 3.24 -26.09
N PHE A 660 -0.20 2.50 -24.97
CA PHE A 660 0.19 1.08 -24.92
C PHE A 660 -0.77 0.20 -24.10
N THR A 661 -1.00 0.59 -22.86
CA THR A 661 -1.60 -0.17 -21.77
C THR A 661 -3.10 -0.42 -21.90
N TRP A 662 -3.82 0.38 -22.69
CA TRP A 662 -5.26 0.21 -22.92
C TRP A 662 -5.58 -0.86 -23.97
N ILE A 663 -4.58 -1.38 -24.70
CA ILE A 663 -4.72 -2.43 -25.72
C ILE A 663 -4.15 -3.77 -25.23
N HIS A 664 -2.86 -3.81 -24.88
CA HIS A 664 -2.16 -5.09 -24.71
C HIS A 664 -2.72 -6.02 -23.62
N PRO A 665 -3.22 -5.56 -22.45
CA PRO A 665 -3.65 -6.47 -21.39
C PRO A 665 -4.91 -7.27 -21.74
N PHE A 666 -5.69 -6.80 -22.71
CA PHE A 666 -7.01 -7.33 -23.04
C PHE A 666 -7.11 -7.87 -24.46
N ARG A 667 -6.11 -7.58 -25.32
CA ARG A 667 -6.00 -8.07 -26.70
C ARG A 667 -7.32 -7.98 -27.49
N PRO A 668 -7.89 -6.78 -27.65
CA PRO A 668 -9.17 -6.61 -28.31
C PRO A 668 -9.15 -7.20 -29.73
N GLN A 669 -10.13 -8.05 -30.06
CA GLN A 669 -10.21 -8.72 -31.36
C GLN A 669 -11.15 -8.01 -32.32
N ASN A 670 -12.07 -7.19 -31.80
CA ASN A 670 -13.08 -6.48 -32.60
C ASN A 670 -13.42 -5.11 -31.95
N ARG A 671 -14.30 -4.34 -32.59
CA ARG A 671 -14.72 -3.00 -32.10
C ARG A 671 -15.35 -3.06 -30.71
N ALA A 672 -16.18 -4.06 -30.42
CA ALA A 672 -16.87 -4.17 -29.14
C ALA A 672 -15.89 -4.46 -27.99
N ASP A 673 -14.91 -5.34 -28.21
CA ASP A 673 -13.85 -5.61 -27.23
C ASP A 673 -13.03 -4.34 -26.94
N LEU A 674 -12.75 -3.56 -27.99
CA LEU A 674 -12.04 -2.29 -27.84
C LEU A 674 -12.88 -1.25 -27.07
N ALA A 675 -14.16 -1.15 -27.38
CA ALA A 675 -15.10 -0.25 -26.69
C ALA A 675 -15.26 -0.57 -25.20
N ALA A 676 -15.16 -1.86 -24.82
CA ALA A 676 -15.21 -2.27 -23.42
C ALA A 676 -14.08 -1.68 -22.55
N THR A 677 -12.99 -1.20 -23.16
CA THR A 677 -11.94 -0.45 -22.46
C THR A 677 -12.43 0.90 -21.90
N PHE A 678 -13.44 1.49 -22.54
CA PHE A 678 -13.91 2.84 -22.26
C PHE A 678 -15.25 2.89 -21.52
N SER A 679 -15.95 1.76 -21.40
CA SER A 679 -17.31 1.70 -20.85
C SER A 679 -17.42 2.17 -19.39
N GLY A 680 -16.37 1.92 -18.59
CA GLY A 680 -16.36 2.26 -17.16
C GLY A 680 -16.39 3.77 -16.89
N TYR A 681 -16.04 4.60 -17.87
CA TYR A 681 -16.05 6.07 -17.76
C TYR A 681 -17.46 6.68 -17.84
N ARG A 682 -18.47 5.88 -18.19
CA ARG A 682 -19.86 6.32 -18.26
C ARG A 682 -20.30 6.76 -16.87
N ASP A 683 -21.01 7.87 -16.82
CA ASP A 683 -21.50 8.47 -15.57
C ASP A 683 -20.40 8.88 -14.57
N SER A 684 -19.14 8.92 -14.99
CA SER A 684 -18.02 9.38 -14.15
C SER A 684 -17.82 10.90 -14.24
N ASP A 685 -17.01 11.43 -13.33
CA ASP A 685 -16.57 12.82 -13.32
C ASP A 685 -15.49 13.13 -14.38
N PHE A 686 -15.05 12.14 -15.18
CA PHE A 686 -14.05 12.33 -16.24
C PHE A 686 -14.67 12.99 -17.48
N LYS A 687 -14.48 14.31 -17.62
CA LYS A 687 -14.99 15.09 -18.77
C LYS A 687 -14.05 15.10 -19.97
N THR A 688 -12.75 15.05 -19.75
CA THR A 688 -11.76 15.12 -20.83
C THR A 688 -10.82 13.92 -20.80
N TRP A 689 -10.54 13.35 -21.97
CA TRP A 689 -9.56 12.28 -22.14
C TRP A 689 -8.31 12.82 -22.82
N TRP A 690 -7.17 12.76 -22.14
CA TRP A 690 -5.85 13.03 -22.73
C TRP A 690 -5.30 11.73 -23.29
N PHE A 691 -5.50 11.55 -24.59
CA PHE A 691 -5.32 10.26 -25.26
C PHE A 691 -4.02 10.22 -26.06
N GLN A 692 -3.03 9.45 -25.61
CA GLN A 692 -1.71 9.42 -26.22
C GLN A 692 -1.63 8.41 -27.36
N VAL A 693 -1.02 8.79 -28.49
CA VAL A 693 -0.89 7.89 -29.66
C VAL A 693 0.21 6.84 -29.53
N GLY A 694 1.15 7.01 -28.59
CA GLY A 694 2.36 6.20 -28.45
C GLY A 694 3.50 7.05 -27.89
N GLY A 695 4.45 7.43 -28.74
CA GLY A 695 5.52 8.37 -28.41
C GLY A 695 6.03 9.10 -29.65
N ALA A 696 6.14 10.44 -29.59
CA ALA A 696 6.42 11.28 -30.76
C ALA A 696 5.53 10.92 -31.98
N ASP A 697 6.09 10.29 -33.00
CA ASP A 697 5.44 9.82 -34.23
C ASP A 697 5.17 8.30 -34.27
N LEU A 698 5.42 7.60 -33.16
CA LEU A 698 4.99 6.22 -32.96
C LEU A 698 3.51 6.21 -32.59
N VAL A 699 2.70 5.60 -33.45
CA VAL A 699 1.24 5.63 -33.39
C VAL A 699 0.63 4.23 -33.41
N HIS A 700 -0.69 4.16 -33.24
CA HIS A 700 -1.49 2.91 -33.32
C HIS A 700 -2.66 2.99 -34.29
N HIS A 701 -2.87 4.15 -34.92
CA HIS A 701 -3.89 4.35 -35.94
C HIS A 701 -3.28 4.12 -37.34
N PRO A 702 -4.10 3.89 -38.38
CA PRO A 702 -3.62 3.87 -39.76
C PRO A 702 -2.94 5.21 -40.08
N THR A 703 -1.67 5.15 -40.48
CA THR A 703 -0.81 6.32 -40.66
C THR A 703 -0.06 6.32 -41.99
N LYS A 704 0.20 7.51 -42.52
CA LYS A 704 1.09 7.80 -43.66
C LYS A 704 2.30 8.66 -43.26
N VAL A 705 2.32 9.17 -42.03
CA VAL A 705 3.33 10.11 -41.53
C VAL A 705 4.21 9.46 -40.47
N GLY A 706 3.59 8.80 -39.50
CA GLY A 706 4.28 8.14 -38.40
C GLY A 706 4.55 6.65 -38.66
N ASN A 707 4.97 5.95 -37.61
CA ASN A 707 5.20 4.51 -37.65
C ASN A 707 4.28 3.80 -36.66
N LEU A 708 3.74 2.65 -37.05
CA LEU A 708 3.10 1.76 -36.08
C LEU A 708 4.16 1.28 -35.08
N MET A 709 3.96 1.57 -33.79
CA MET A 709 4.90 1.18 -32.73
C MET A 709 5.12 -0.34 -32.73
N GLY A 710 6.37 -0.78 -32.89
CA GLY A 710 6.74 -2.19 -33.06
C GLY A 710 6.18 -2.87 -34.32
N GLY A 711 5.55 -2.11 -35.22
CA GLY A 711 4.78 -2.62 -36.35
C GLY A 711 5.58 -3.28 -37.47
N HIS A 712 6.90 -3.18 -37.44
CA HIS A 712 7.82 -3.86 -38.37
C HIS A 712 8.45 -5.14 -37.77
N LEU A 713 8.19 -5.43 -36.49
CA LEU A 713 8.78 -6.56 -35.79
C LEU A 713 7.95 -7.84 -35.94
N ASP A 714 8.64 -8.97 -35.98
CA ASP A 714 8.06 -10.32 -35.86
C ASP A 714 8.59 -11.07 -34.62
N THR A 715 9.66 -10.54 -34.00
CA THR A 715 10.21 -11.00 -32.73
C THR A 715 10.25 -9.84 -31.75
N PHE A 716 9.83 -10.09 -30.51
CA PHE A 716 9.55 -9.02 -29.55
C PHE A 716 10.37 -9.16 -28.27
N PRO A 717 10.79 -8.04 -27.65
CA PRO A 717 11.53 -8.09 -26.38
C PRO A 717 10.75 -8.73 -25.23
N ARG A 718 9.42 -8.54 -25.23
CA ARG A 718 8.50 -9.10 -24.22
C ARG A 718 7.22 -9.62 -24.89
N SER A 719 6.51 -10.52 -24.22
CA SER A 719 5.21 -11.01 -24.71
C SER A 719 4.19 -9.88 -24.85
N VAL A 720 4.14 -8.95 -23.88
CA VAL A 720 3.21 -7.81 -23.91
C VAL A 720 3.42 -6.87 -25.11
N ASP A 721 4.66 -6.77 -25.60
CA ASP A 721 4.99 -5.99 -26.80
C ASP A 721 4.42 -6.66 -28.05
N ARG A 722 4.55 -8.00 -28.14
CA ARG A 722 3.91 -8.81 -29.18
C ARG A 722 2.39 -8.71 -29.12
N GLU A 723 1.82 -8.88 -27.94
CA GLU A 723 0.37 -8.84 -27.71
C GLU A 723 -0.24 -7.51 -28.15
N TYR A 724 0.43 -6.40 -27.85
CA TYR A 724 0.08 -5.07 -28.35
C TYR A 724 0.06 -5.03 -29.89
N VAL A 725 1.19 -5.37 -30.53
CA VAL A 725 1.36 -5.22 -31.98
C VAL A 725 0.43 -6.14 -32.76
N GLU A 726 0.28 -7.39 -32.33
CA GLU A 726 -0.66 -8.34 -32.93
C GLU A 726 -2.09 -7.81 -32.84
N SER A 727 -2.50 -7.23 -31.71
CA SER A 727 -3.84 -6.67 -31.54
C SER A 727 -4.06 -5.47 -32.45
N VAL A 728 -3.11 -4.53 -32.53
CA VAL A 728 -3.24 -3.37 -33.42
C VAL A 728 -3.27 -3.82 -34.88
N ARG A 729 -2.35 -4.69 -35.32
CA ARG A 729 -2.36 -5.23 -36.70
C ARG A 729 -3.68 -5.91 -37.02
N HIS A 730 -4.21 -6.72 -36.10
CA HIS A 730 -5.47 -7.43 -36.28
C HIS A 730 -6.67 -6.48 -36.44
N LEU A 731 -6.78 -5.45 -35.59
CA LEU A 731 -7.81 -4.42 -35.71
C LEU A 731 -7.70 -3.68 -37.04
N LEU A 732 -6.49 -3.25 -37.43
CA LEU A 732 -6.26 -2.54 -38.69
C LEU A 732 -6.58 -3.39 -39.92
N GLN A 733 -6.29 -4.69 -39.89
CA GLN A 733 -6.65 -5.64 -40.96
C GLN A 733 -8.17 -5.75 -41.16
N GLN A 734 -8.95 -5.54 -40.10
CA GLN A 734 -10.41 -5.46 -40.16
C GLN A 734 -10.94 -4.08 -40.55
N GLY A 735 -10.06 -3.10 -40.78
CA GLY A 735 -10.45 -1.71 -41.02
C GLY A 735 -10.90 -0.98 -39.76
N ILE A 736 -10.58 -1.49 -38.57
CA ILE A 736 -10.91 -0.87 -37.29
C ILE A 736 -9.75 0.03 -36.89
N ASP A 737 -9.98 1.34 -36.91
CA ASP A 737 -9.04 2.35 -36.43
C ASP A 737 -9.19 2.53 -34.91
N PRO A 738 -8.19 2.14 -34.10
CA PRO A 738 -8.34 2.17 -32.64
C PRO A 738 -8.51 3.59 -32.08
N LEU A 739 -7.87 4.59 -32.69
CA LEU A 739 -8.01 5.98 -32.28
C LEU A 739 -9.40 6.52 -32.61
N LYS A 740 -9.94 6.17 -33.78
CA LYS A 740 -11.31 6.55 -34.14
C LYS A 740 -12.34 5.97 -33.18
N VAL A 741 -12.19 4.70 -32.79
CA VAL A 741 -13.08 4.09 -31.79
C VAL A 741 -12.99 4.84 -30.46
N ALA A 742 -11.79 5.20 -30.00
CA ALA A 742 -11.66 6.00 -28.77
C ALA A 742 -12.38 7.36 -28.86
N VAL A 743 -12.33 8.04 -30.01
CA VAL A 743 -13.08 9.29 -30.23
C VAL A 743 -14.59 9.06 -30.16
N GLU A 744 -15.09 8.06 -30.88
CA GLU A 744 -16.51 7.73 -30.89
C GLU A 744 -17.03 7.36 -29.48
N GLU A 745 -16.26 6.57 -28.72
CA GLU A 745 -16.62 6.16 -27.36
C GLU A 745 -16.53 7.30 -26.34
N ALA A 746 -15.64 8.29 -26.56
CA ALA A 746 -15.61 9.52 -25.74
C ALA A 746 -16.88 10.35 -25.97
N HIS A 747 -17.20 10.64 -27.24
CA HIS A 747 -18.38 11.44 -27.60
C HIS A 747 -19.69 10.77 -27.19
N ALA A 748 -19.79 9.44 -27.33
CA ALA A 748 -20.94 8.67 -26.87
C ALA A 748 -21.18 8.76 -25.35
N GLN A 749 -20.16 9.15 -24.59
CA GLN A 749 -20.20 9.32 -23.13
C GLN A 749 -20.23 10.80 -22.70
N ASP A 750 -20.45 11.73 -23.64
CA ASP A 750 -20.36 13.18 -23.38
C ASP A 750 -18.98 13.55 -22.77
N ALA A 751 -17.92 12.89 -23.22
CA ALA A 751 -16.54 13.24 -22.90
C ALA A 751 -15.88 13.91 -24.11
N GLU A 752 -14.97 14.83 -23.83
CA GLU A 752 -14.05 15.42 -24.79
C GLU A 752 -12.83 14.52 -24.93
N ILE A 753 -12.23 14.47 -26.12
CA ILE A 753 -10.97 13.76 -26.33
C ILE A 753 -9.93 14.65 -26.99
N LEU A 754 -8.76 14.76 -26.35
CA LEU A 754 -7.62 15.51 -26.84
C LEU A 754 -6.49 14.54 -27.20
N VAL A 755 -6.12 14.49 -28.47
CA VAL A 755 -5.09 13.57 -28.93
C VAL A 755 -3.71 14.13 -28.62
N CYS A 756 -2.97 13.40 -27.80
CA CYS A 756 -1.77 13.91 -27.16
C CYS A 756 -0.49 13.26 -27.70
N LEU A 757 0.52 14.08 -28.02
CA LEU A 757 1.86 13.60 -28.36
C LEU A 757 2.78 13.72 -27.14
N ARG A 758 3.75 12.81 -27.07
CA ARG A 758 4.86 12.89 -26.11
C ARG A 758 5.98 13.71 -26.73
N ALA A 759 6.63 14.54 -25.90
CA ALA A 759 7.73 15.40 -26.34
C ALA A 759 8.91 14.60 -26.94
N ALA A 760 9.16 13.39 -26.44
CA ALA A 760 10.02 12.41 -27.09
C ALA A 760 9.39 11.01 -27.07
N GLY A 761 10.20 9.98 -27.33
CA GLY A 761 9.73 8.62 -27.61
C GLY A 761 10.01 8.17 -29.05
N TRP A 762 10.88 8.89 -29.75
CA TRP A 762 11.36 8.56 -31.09
C TRP A 762 12.16 7.25 -31.16
N LYS A 763 12.94 6.97 -30.11
CA LYS A 763 13.82 5.80 -30.03
C LYS A 763 13.86 5.21 -28.61
N GLY A 764 13.86 3.89 -28.51
CA GLY A 764 14.07 3.15 -27.27
C GLY A 764 15.53 2.78 -27.01
N ALA A 765 15.91 2.59 -25.75
CA ALA A 765 17.18 1.94 -25.42
C ALA A 765 17.08 0.41 -25.61
N PRO A 766 18.18 -0.30 -25.89
CA PRO A 766 18.16 -1.75 -25.97
C PRO A 766 17.60 -2.44 -24.71
N PRO A 767 16.79 -3.50 -24.85
CA PRO A 767 16.40 -4.18 -26.09
C PRO A 767 15.12 -3.65 -26.78
N TRP A 768 14.68 -2.42 -26.48
CA TRP A 768 13.46 -1.83 -27.08
C TRP A 768 13.74 -0.85 -28.23
N GLU A 769 14.97 -0.79 -28.71
CA GLU A 769 15.45 0.11 -29.75
C GLU A 769 14.71 -0.07 -31.08
N GLU A 770 14.32 -1.30 -31.42
CA GLU A 770 13.51 -1.56 -32.61
C GLU A 770 12.01 -1.47 -32.30
N PHE A 771 11.59 -1.78 -31.06
CA PHE A 771 10.17 -1.65 -30.70
C PHE A 771 9.70 -0.19 -30.73
N PHE A 772 10.47 0.69 -30.11
CA PHE A 772 10.28 2.14 -30.21
C PHE A 772 11.24 2.67 -31.27
N MET A 773 10.92 2.52 -32.55
CA MET A 773 11.75 2.99 -33.66
C MET A 773 10.94 3.87 -34.61
N SER A 774 11.27 5.16 -34.61
CA SER A 774 10.82 6.13 -35.62
C SER A 774 11.75 6.08 -36.83
N GLU A 775 11.19 5.90 -38.03
CA GLU A 775 11.95 5.98 -39.27
C GLU A 775 12.48 7.41 -39.52
N PHE A 776 11.72 8.43 -39.10
CA PHE A 776 12.15 9.82 -39.16
C PHE A 776 13.39 10.07 -38.28
N TYR A 777 13.42 9.51 -37.07
CA TYR A 777 14.61 9.56 -36.22
C TYR A 777 15.83 8.89 -36.86
N GLU A 778 15.64 7.72 -37.50
CA GLU A 778 16.74 7.00 -38.16
C GLU A 778 17.28 7.77 -39.38
N ALA A 779 16.39 8.40 -40.14
CA ALA A 779 16.74 9.15 -41.35
C ALA A 779 17.49 10.46 -41.07
N HIS A 780 17.32 11.05 -39.89
CA HIS A 780 17.77 12.41 -39.59
C HIS A 780 18.71 12.53 -38.37
N PRO A 781 19.91 11.92 -38.42
CA PRO A 781 20.90 12.08 -37.35
C PRO A 781 21.35 13.53 -37.13
N GLU A 782 21.29 14.38 -38.15
CA GLU A 782 21.65 15.80 -38.10
C GLU A 782 20.73 16.67 -37.21
N TRP A 783 19.53 16.17 -36.90
CA TRP A 783 18.57 16.86 -36.03
C TRP A 783 18.46 16.25 -34.64
N ARG A 784 19.36 15.34 -34.27
CA ARG A 784 19.37 14.76 -32.92
C ARG A 784 19.97 15.75 -31.91
N CYS A 785 19.46 15.70 -30.69
CA CYS A 785 19.98 16.48 -29.57
C CYS A 785 21.40 16.00 -29.21
N VAL A 786 22.29 16.96 -28.96
CA VAL A 786 23.68 16.72 -28.56
C VAL A 786 23.93 17.45 -27.24
N ASP A 787 24.48 16.73 -26.25
CA ASP A 787 24.77 17.27 -24.92
C ASP A 787 25.92 18.29 -24.95
N HIS A 788 26.13 19.03 -23.85
CA HIS A 788 27.13 20.10 -23.75
C HIS A 788 28.55 19.60 -24.05
N ASP A 789 28.86 18.36 -23.66
CA ASP A 789 30.16 17.70 -23.89
C ASP A 789 30.31 17.08 -25.30
N GLY A 790 29.29 17.21 -26.15
CA GLY A 790 29.27 16.64 -27.50
C GLY A 790 28.66 15.23 -27.59
N THR A 791 28.16 14.67 -26.48
CA THR A 791 27.53 13.33 -26.48
C THR A 791 26.21 13.34 -27.25
N PRO A 792 26.02 12.50 -28.28
CA PRO A 792 24.73 12.39 -28.96
C PRO A 792 23.70 11.71 -28.05
N THR A 793 22.46 12.17 -28.11
CA THR A 793 21.34 11.61 -27.34
C THR A 793 20.32 10.91 -28.26
N MET A 794 19.37 10.19 -27.65
CA MET A 794 18.27 9.52 -28.37
C MET A 794 17.04 10.41 -28.60
N HIS A 795 17.18 11.74 -28.49
CA HIS A 795 16.09 12.70 -28.69
C HIS A 795 16.28 13.48 -29.98
N MET A 796 15.17 13.86 -30.63
CA MET A 796 15.18 14.83 -31.73
C MET A 796 15.12 16.25 -31.16
N SER A 797 15.84 17.17 -31.81
CA SER A 797 15.90 18.58 -31.45
C SER A 797 14.73 19.35 -32.02
N TYR A 798 13.99 20.01 -31.14
CA TYR A 798 12.93 20.93 -31.54
C TYR A 798 13.46 22.29 -31.99
N ALA A 799 14.79 22.53 -31.97
CA ALA A 799 15.38 23.70 -32.61
C ALA A 799 15.49 23.54 -34.15
N ALA A 800 15.41 22.31 -34.66
CA ALA A 800 15.18 22.04 -36.08
C ALA A 800 13.68 22.20 -36.38
N GLU A 801 13.32 23.02 -37.39
CA GLU A 801 11.90 23.26 -37.69
C GLU A 801 11.26 22.06 -38.36
N GLU A 802 12.06 21.28 -39.07
CA GLU A 802 11.65 20.07 -39.75
C GLU A 802 11.14 19.01 -38.76
N VAL A 803 11.72 18.94 -37.56
CA VAL A 803 11.22 18.08 -36.46
C VAL A 803 9.85 18.56 -35.97
N GLN A 804 9.67 19.88 -35.84
CA GLN A 804 8.38 20.45 -35.46
C GLN A 804 7.32 20.20 -36.54
N ASP A 805 7.69 20.39 -37.80
CA ASP A 805 6.79 20.29 -38.94
C ASP A 805 6.34 18.83 -39.15
N HIS A 806 7.22 17.84 -38.94
CA HIS A 806 6.85 16.41 -38.94
C HIS A 806 5.79 16.08 -37.89
N LEU A 807 5.92 16.61 -36.67
CA LEU A 807 4.91 16.40 -35.63
C LEU A 807 3.59 17.13 -35.92
N LEU A 808 3.64 18.28 -36.61
CA LEU A 808 2.45 18.95 -37.11
C LEU A 808 1.75 18.11 -38.19
N ASP A 809 2.49 17.38 -39.02
CA ASP A 809 1.92 16.41 -39.96
C ASP A 809 1.25 15.23 -39.26
N VAL A 810 1.85 14.71 -38.18
CA VAL A 810 1.18 13.72 -37.32
C VAL A 810 -0.12 14.30 -36.76
N TYR A 811 -0.11 15.54 -36.25
CA TYR A 811 -1.34 16.19 -35.78
C TYR A 811 -2.38 16.38 -36.90
N ARG A 812 -1.97 16.77 -38.11
CA ARG A 812 -2.89 16.87 -39.26
C ARG A 812 -3.58 15.55 -39.56
N GLU A 813 -2.87 14.44 -39.38
CA GLU A 813 -3.45 13.10 -39.57
C GLU A 813 -4.40 12.72 -38.43
N VAL A 814 -4.04 12.93 -37.16
CA VAL A 814 -4.93 12.57 -36.04
C VAL A 814 -6.20 13.40 -36.03
N LEU A 815 -6.11 14.70 -36.38
CA LEU A 815 -7.23 15.63 -36.35
C LEU A 815 -8.32 15.30 -37.39
N GLN A 816 -8.02 14.50 -38.42
CA GLN A 816 -9.02 14.02 -39.39
C GLN A 816 -10.09 13.12 -38.75
N ARG A 817 -9.83 12.59 -37.55
CA ARG A 817 -10.79 11.78 -36.78
C ARG A 817 -11.72 12.64 -35.92
N GLU A 818 -11.65 13.96 -36.08
CA GLU A 818 -12.49 14.96 -35.41
C GLU A 818 -12.47 14.91 -33.86
N PRO A 819 -11.30 14.74 -33.20
CA PRO A 819 -11.23 14.94 -31.75
C PRO A 819 -11.57 16.39 -31.38
N ASP A 820 -11.72 16.66 -30.08
CA ASP A 820 -12.03 18.00 -29.56
C ASP A 820 -10.80 18.91 -29.46
N GLY A 821 -9.62 18.36 -29.76
CA GLY A 821 -8.38 19.08 -29.85
C GLY A 821 -7.15 18.19 -29.75
N ALA A 822 -6.04 18.80 -29.36
CA ALA A 822 -4.74 18.16 -29.24
C ALA A 822 -4.13 18.36 -27.85
N GLY A 823 -3.07 17.62 -27.55
CA GLY A 823 -2.23 17.95 -26.41
C GLY A 823 -0.77 17.57 -26.56
N PHE A 824 0.09 18.18 -25.73
CA PHE A 824 1.54 17.98 -25.79
C PHE A 824 2.12 17.72 -24.39
N MET A 825 2.73 16.55 -24.23
CA MET A 825 3.08 15.97 -22.93
C MET A 825 4.56 16.22 -22.58
N PHE A 826 4.94 17.44 -22.17
CA PHE A 826 6.32 17.79 -21.82
C PHE A 826 6.92 16.93 -20.68
N HIS A 827 6.11 16.38 -19.77
CA HIS A 827 6.63 15.52 -18.71
C HIS A 827 7.14 14.15 -19.21
N ARG A 828 6.95 13.83 -20.50
CA ARG A 828 7.40 12.61 -21.17
C ARG A 828 8.34 12.94 -22.33
N GLY A 829 9.65 12.82 -22.09
CA GLY A 829 10.67 12.93 -23.15
C GLY A 829 11.41 14.26 -23.20
N MET A 830 11.84 14.74 -22.04
CA MET A 830 12.71 15.92 -21.93
C MET A 830 14.14 15.47 -21.65
N PRO A 831 15.17 16.25 -22.04
CA PRO A 831 15.11 17.54 -22.76
C PRO A 831 14.83 17.40 -24.27
N MET A 832 14.16 18.40 -24.85
CA MET A 832 13.83 18.50 -26.29
C MET A 832 14.83 19.36 -27.10
N ILE A 833 15.68 20.12 -26.43
CA ILE A 833 16.64 21.06 -27.03
C ILE A 833 17.88 21.07 -26.13
N LEU A 834 19.05 20.73 -26.69
CA LEU A 834 20.34 20.74 -26.00
C LEU A 834 21.31 21.70 -26.73
N TRP A 835 22.52 21.26 -27.07
CA TRP A 835 23.58 22.05 -27.71
C TRP A 835 23.88 21.61 -29.14
N GLU A 836 22.92 20.96 -29.80
CA GLU A 836 22.99 20.64 -31.22
C GLU A 836 23.08 21.89 -32.11
N GLU A 837 23.57 21.68 -33.34
CA GLU A 837 23.84 22.74 -34.31
C GLU A 837 22.62 23.66 -34.61
N PRO A 838 21.37 23.15 -34.77
CA PRO A 838 20.20 24.01 -34.95
C PRO A 838 19.98 25.01 -33.81
N PHE A 839 20.19 24.59 -32.55
CA PHE A 839 20.08 25.48 -31.40
C PHE A 839 21.23 26.48 -31.35
N CYS A 840 22.47 26.01 -31.51
CA CYS A 840 23.66 26.86 -31.47
C CYS A 840 23.61 27.98 -32.51
N LYS A 841 23.16 27.70 -33.73
CA LYS A 841 23.02 28.71 -34.80
C LYS A 841 22.05 29.82 -34.41
N ARG A 842 20.87 29.48 -33.90
CA ARG A 842 19.88 30.47 -33.43
C ARG A 842 20.42 31.29 -32.27
N PHE A 843 21.08 30.63 -31.31
CA PHE A 843 21.69 31.28 -30.17
C PHE A 843 22.76 32.29 -30.58
N ILE A 844 23.69 31.90 -31.45
CA ILE A 844 24.75 32.79 -31.97
C ILE A 844 24.13 33.96 -32.74
N GLN A 845 23.11 33.71 -33.55
CA GLN A 845 22.43 34.77 -34.31
C GLN A 845 21.81 35.84 -33.39
N LYS A 846 21.25 35.43 -32.26
CA LYS A 846 20.60 36.36 -31.31
C LYS A 846 21.59 37.03 -30.36
N PHE A 847 22.54 36.28 -29.81
CA PHE A 847 23.40 36.74 -28.71
C PHE A 847 24.86 36.99 -29.11
N GLY A 848 25.26 36.65 -30.34
CA GLY A 848 26.62 36.85 -30.84
C GLY A 848 27.69 35.95 -30.22
N GLU A 849 27.30 34.95 -29.42
CA GLU A 849 28.20 34.09 -28.66
C GLU A 849 27.79 32.62 -28.82
N ASP A 850 28.75 31.69 -28.74
CA ASP A 850 28.48 30.26 -28.84
C ASP A 850 28.00 29.70 -27.49
N PRO A 851 26.79 29.12 -27.39
CA PRO A 851 26.25 28.67 -26.10
C PRO A 851 27.05 27.55 -25.46
N ARG A 852 27.88 26.83 -26.23
CA ARG A 852 28.78 25.78 -25.71
C ARG A 852 29.94 26.34 -24.89
N LYS A 853 30.21 27.65 -24.99
CA LYS A 853 31.23 28.36 -24.21
C LYS A 853 30.69 28.95 -22.91
N LEU A 854 29.38 28.86 -22.71
CA LEU A 854 28.70 29.38 -21.53
C LEU A 854 28.47 28.27 -20.50
N ALA A 855 28.17 28.69 -19.27
CA ALA A 855 27.63 27.78 -18.26
C ALA A 855 26.30 27.19 -18.75
N GLU A 856 26.04 25.92 -18.44
CA GLU A 856 24.82 25.23 -18.88
C GLU A 856 23.52 25.89 -18.40
N ASP A 857 23.60 26.61 -17.28
CA ASP A 857 22.51 27.33 -16.63
C ASP A 857 22.52 28.85 -16.95
N ASP A 858 23.28 29.28 -17.96
CA ASP A 858 23.23 30.67 -18.43
C ASP A 858 21.78 31.06 -18.79
N PRO A 859 21.22 32.12 -18.20
CA PRO A 859 19.82 32.50 -18.42
C PRO A 859 19.44 32.70 -19.89
N ARG A 860 20.39 33.09 -20.76
CA ARG A 860 20.16 33.25 -22.20
C ARG A 860 19.83 31.92 -22.88
N VAL A 861 20.35 30.80 -22.38
CA VAL A 861 20.03 29.45 -22.89
C VAL A 861 18.57 29.14 -22.64
N PHE A 862 18.07 29.44 -21.44
CA PHE A 862 16.67 29.26 -21.09
C PHE A 862 15.76 30.18 -21.92
N GLU A 863 16.18 31.43 -22.14
CA GLU A 863 15.46 32.39 -23.00
C GLU A 863 15.33 31.87 -24.44
N MET A 864 16.42 31.38 -25.04
CA MET A 864 16.37 30.83 -26.40
C MET A 864 15.50 29.57 -26.49
N ARG A 865 15.59 28.67 -25.50
CA ARG A 865 14.69 27.50 -25.44
C ARG A 865 13.23 27.93 -25.36
N ALA A 866 12.90 28.89 -24.51
CA ALA A 866 11.54 29.42 -24.36
C ALA A 866 11.02 30.03 -25.66
N GLU A 867 11.85 30.78 -26.40
CA GLU A 867 11.47 31.35 -27.69
C GLU A 867 11.13 30.26 -28.71
N ILE A 868 11.96 29.22 -28.82
CA ILE A 868 11.78 28.12 -29.77
C ILE A 868 10.51 27.31 -29.44
N VAL A 869 10.36 26.88 -28.17
CA VAL A 869 9.20 26.08 -27.75
C VAL A 869 7.91 26.90 -27.88
N THR A 870 7.92 28.19 -27.51
CA THR A 870 6.75 29.06 -27.71
C THR A 870 6.40 29.24 -29.19
N GLY A 871 7.41 29.35 -30.07
CA GLY A 871 7.21 29.33 -31.52
C GLY A 871 6.49 28.06 -31.99
N PHE A 872 6.89 26.89 -31.48
CA PHE A 872 6.20 25.63 -31.78
C PHE A 872 4.76 25.61 -31.26
N MET A 873 4.51 26.09 -30.04
CA MET A 873 3.14 26.20 -29.49
C MET A 873 2.23 27.09 -30.36
N ARG A 874 2.76 28.18 -30.91
CA ARG A 874 2.02 29.01 -31.88
C ARG A 874 1.69 28.25 -33.16
N LYS A 875 2.62 27.43 -33.68
CA LYS A 875 2.36 26.57 -34.85
C LYS A 875 1.23 25.56 -34.57
N ILE A 876 1.21 24.93 -33.40
CA ILE A 876 0.12 24.01 -33.00
C ILE A 876 -1.21 24.75 -32.91
N ARG A 877 -1.25 25.90 -32.22
CA ARG A 877 -2.47 26.71 -32.10
C ARG A 877 -3.04 27.09 -33.47
N LYS A 878 -2.18 27.57 -34.36
CA LYS A 878 -2.54 27.89 -35.75
C LYS A 878 -3.12 26.68 -36.49
N LEU A 879 -2.48 25.51 -36.38
CA LEU A 879 -2.98 24.28 -36.99
C LEU A 879 -4.38 23.92 -36.50
N LEU A 880 -4.63 24.03 -35.19
CA LEU A 880 -5.93 23.75 -34.61
C LEU A 880 -7.01 24.72 -35.09
N ASP A 881 -6.68 26.01 -35.19
CA ASP A 881 -7.61 27.03 -35.69
C ASP A 881 -7.98 26.78 -37.16
N GLU A 882 -6.98 26.53 -38.02
CA GLU A 882 -7.20 26.18 -39.43
C GLU A 882 -7.99 24.88 -39.59
N THR A 883 -7.79 23.90 -38.69
CA THR A 883 -8.51 22.62 -38.73
C THR A 883 -9.99 22.82 -38.41
N ALA A 884 -10.31 23.61 -37.39
CA ALA A 884 -11.69 23.93 -37.03
C ALA A 884 -12.45 24.59 -38.19
N GLU A 885 -11.79 25.54 -38.88
CA GLU A 885 -12.34 26.17 -40.08
C GLU A 885 -12.58 25.15 -41.21
N LYS A 886 -11.58 24.30 -41.52
CA LYS A 886 -11.67 23.30 -42.59
C LYS A 886 -12.75 22.23 -42.33
N GLN A 887 -12.99 21.88 -41.07
CA GLN A 887 -14.02 20.90 -40.68
C GLN A 887 -15.43 21.49 -40.63
N GLY A 888 -15.62 22.76 -41.03
CA GLY A 888 -16.92 23.42 -40.92
C GLY A 888 -17.36 23.67 -39.47
N ARG A 889 -16.44 23.53 -38.51
CA ARG A 889 -16.62 23.82 -37.08
C ARG A 889 -16.14 25.24 -36.77
N ALA A 890 -16.31 26.15 -37.73
CA ALA A 890 -15.88 27.54 -37.61
C ALA A 890 -16.56 28.21 -36.40
N GLY A 891 -15.75 28.77 -35.50
CA GLY A 891 -16.21 29.33 -34.21
C GLY A 891 -16.06 28.36 -33.03
N LEU A 892 -15.81 27.07 -33.26
CA LEU A 892 -15.39 26.15 -32.21
C LEU A 892 -13.86 26.22 -32.05
N ARG A 893 -13.41 26.54 -30.84
CA ARG A 893 -12.00 26.49 -30.50
C ARG A 893 -11.61 25.05 -30.12
N LEU A 894 -10.93 24.36 -31.03
CA LEU A 894 -10.29 23.08 -30.71
C LEU A 894 -9.27 23.29 -29.58
N LYS A 895 -9.36 22.50 -28.51
CA LYS A 895 -8.58 22.72 -27.30
C LYS A 895 -7.12 22.28 -27.47
N LEU A 896 -6.22 22.92 -26.73
CA LEU A 896 -4.83 22.51 -26.58
C LEU A 896 -4.50 22.27 -25.11
N ALA A 897 -4.28 21.01 -24.77
CA ALA A 897 -3.77 20.62 -23.46
C ALA A 897 -2.24 20.52 -23.45
N VAL A 898 -1.61 20.99 -22.39
CA VAL A 898 -0.17 20.78 -22.16
C VAL A 898 0.05 20.21 -20.78
N THR A 899 1.04 19.35 -20.63
CA THR A 899 1.52 19.03 -19.28
C THR A 899 2.77 19.82 -18.98
N THR A 900 2.87 20.36 -17.79
CA THR A 900 3.99 21.15 -17.30
C THR A 900 4.68 20.40 -16.17
N PHE A 901 5.76 20.97 -15.62
CA PHE A 901 6.45 20.42 -14.45
C PHE A 901 5.84 20.91 -13.14
N ALA A 902 6.35 20.37 -12.02
CA ALA A 902 5.91 20.75 -10.69
C ALA A 902 6.12 22.23 -10.36
N THR A 903 7.17 22.86 -10.90
CA THR A 903 7.59 24.22 -10.50
C THR A 903 7.85 25.13 -11.70
N ALA A 904 7.67 26.44 -11.49
CA ALA A 904 7.99 27.48 -12.47
C ALA A 904 9.48 27.47 -12.88
N ALA A 905 10.38 27.16 -11.94
CA ALA A 905 11.81 27.10 -12.20
C ALA A 905 12.18 25.95 -13.15
N ASP A 906 11.59 24.77 -12.93
CA ASP A 906 11.78 23.63 -13.83
C ASP A 906 11.20 23.92 -15.22
N ASN A 907 10.03 24.56 -15.29
CA ASN A 907 9.44 24.98 -16.57
C ASN A 907 10.40 25.90 -17.34
N ARG A 908 10.90 26.96 -16.69
CA ARG A 908 11.80 27.95 -17.30
C ARG A 908 13.10 27.33 -17.80
N LYS A 909 13.72 26.44 -17.01
CA LYS A 909 14.97 25.74 -17.36
C LYS A 909 14.86 25.01 -18.72
N PHE A 910 13.67 24.53 -19.02
CA PHE A 910 13.39 23.70 -20.18
C PHE A 910 12.60 24.42 -21.28
N GLY A 911 12.45 25.74 -21.20
CA GLY A 911 11.78 26.56 -22.22
C GLY A 911 10.25 26.46 -22.21
N ILE A 912 9.64 26.00 -21.12
CA ILE A 912 8.18 25.93 -20.98
C ILE A 912 7.69 27.28 -20.41
N ASP A 913 7.39 28.23 -21.29
CA ASP A 913 6.95 29.59 -20.90
C ASP A 913 5.42 29.67 -20.76
N VAL A 914 4.91 29.06 -19.69
CA VAL A 914 3.46 28.91 -19.45
C VAL A 914 2.74 30.26 -19.39
N GLU A 915 3.33 31.26 -18.73
CA GLU A 915 2.74 32.60 -18.60
C GLU A 915 2.57 33.27 -19.96
N LYS A 916 3.58 33.16 -20.83
CA LYS A 916 3.48 33.68 -22.21
C LYS A 916 2.40 32.96 -23.02
N TRP A 917 2.27 31.64 -22.85
CA TRP A 917 1.25 30.86 -23.56
C TRP A 917 -0.17 31.21 -23.11
N ILE A 918 -0.36 31.56 -21.84
CA ILE A 918 -1.62 32.07 -21.30
C ILE A 918 -1.91 33.47 -21.88
N GLU A 919 -0.93 34.39 -21.83
CA GLU A 919 -1.05 35.76 -22.37
C GLU A 919 -1.46 35.75 -23.85
N GLU A 920 -0.83 34.87 -24.64
CA GLU A 920 -1.10 34.72 -26.07
C GLU A 920 -2.29 33.81 -26.39
N LYS A 921 -2.96 33.26 -25.37
CA LYS A 921 -4.10 32.33 -25.52
C LYS A 921 -3.77 31.13 -26.41
N LEU A 922 -2.59 30.54 -26.24
CA LEU A 922 -2.15 29.38 -27.01
C LEU A 922 -2.71 28.07 -26.48
N ILE A 923 -2.91 27.98 -25.16
CA ILE A 923 -3.31 26.76 -24.45
C ILE A 923 -4.67 26.93 -23.78
N ASP A 924 -5.30 25.80 -23.44
CA ASP A 924 -6.63 25.76 -22.80
C ASP A 924 -6.62 24.91 -21.51
N GLN A 925 -5.73 23.90 -21.41
CA GLN A 925 -5.62 23.03 -20.24
C GLN A 925 -4.16 22.80 -19.84
N ILE A 926 -3.89 22.81 -18.54
CA ILE A 926 -2.56 22.56 -17.96
C ILE A 926 -2.61 21.36 -17.01
N GLY A 927 -1.82 20.34 -17.31
CA GLY A 927 -1.58 19.20 -16.42
C GLY A 927 -0.30 19.35 -15.61
N ILE A 928 -0.40 19.42 -14.29
CA ILE A 928 0.76 19.70 -13.41
C ILE A 928 1.44 18.38 -13.02
N ALA A 929 2.50 18.01 -13.73
CA ALA A 929 3.18 16.73 -13.55
C ALA A 929 4.38 16.82 -12.60
N TRP A 930 4.29 16.12 -11.46
CA TRP A 930 5.36 16.07 -10.44
C TRP A 930 6.36 14.94 -10.63
N PHE A 931 6.17 14.08 -11.63
CA PHE A 931 6.96 12.85 -11.82
C PHE A 931 7.82 12.83 -13.08
N ALA A 932 8.14 14.00 -13.63
CA ALA A 932 9.12 14.11 -14.70
C ALA A 932 10.51 13.71 -14.19
N TYR A 933 11.24 12.89 -14.96
CA TYR A 933 12.50 12.28 -14.53
C TYR A 933 13.72 13.23 -14.53
N TYR A 934 13.58 14.44 -15.09
CA TYR A 934 14.69 15.34 -15.46
C TYR A 934 14.65 16.70 -14.74
N THR A 935 13.72 16.88 -13.80
CA THR A 935 13.55 18.12 -13.04
C THR A 935 14.42 18.12 -11.79
N SER A 936 14.44 19.24 -11.05
CA SER A 936 15.21 19.48 -9.81
C SER A 936 15.09 18.40 -8.71
N GLY A 937 14.23 17.39 -8.88
CA GLY A 937 14.19 16.22 -8.02
C GLY A 937 13.64 16.51 -6.62
N LEU A 938 12.93 17.63 -6.44
CA LEU A 938 12.14 17.88 -5.24
C LEU A 938 11.22 16.67 -5.03
N LYS A 939 11.43 15.93 -3.92
CA LYS A 939 10.69 14.71 -3.60
C LYS A 939 9.24 15.00 -3.14
N THR A 940 8.67 16.14 -3.51
CA THR A 940 7.26 16.43 -3.28
C THR A 940 6.45 15.64 -4.29
N LYS A 941 5.65 14.67 -3.82
CA LYS A 941 4.69 13.93 -4.65
C LYS A 941 3.46 14.80 -4.98
N SER A 942 3.69 16.05 -5.38
CA SER A 942 2.70 17.08 -5.71
C SER A 942 3.39 18.22 -6.47
N GLY A 943 2.66 18.85 -7.38
CA GLY A 943 3.08 20.10 -8.04
C GLY A 943 2.63 21.35 -7.28
N ASP A 944 3.14 22.51 -7.69
CA ASP A 944 2.78 23.82 -7.12
C ASP A 944 1.47 24.34 -7.70
N THR A 945 0.34 23.75 -7.26
CA THR A 945 -0.99 24.10 -7.75
C THR A 945 -1.35 25.57 -7.54
N ALA A 946 -0.96 26.14 -6.40
CA ALA A 946 -1.19 27.55 -6.09
C ALA A 946 -0.46 28.51 -7.06
N TYR A 947 0.73 28.14 -7.55
CA TYR A 947 1.39 28.89 -8.63
C TYR A 947 0.55 28.89 -9.91
N TYR A 948 0.10 27.71 -10.36
CA TYR A 948 -0.68 27.59 -11.57
C TYR A 948 -2.04 28.30 -11.47
N ALA A 949 -2.71 28.23 -10.31
CA ALA A 949 -3.96 28.94 -10.07
C ALA A 949 -3.78 30.45 -10.18
N ARG A 950 -2.68 31.00 -9.64
CA ARG A 950 -2.37 32.43 -9.72
C ARG A 950 -2.12 32.91 -11.16
N ILE A 951 -1.38 32.15 -11.97
CA ILE A 951 -1.06 32.59 -13.34
C ILE A 951 -2.24 32.39 -14.32
N THR A 952 -3.24 31.59 -13.95
CA THR A 952 -4.45 31.35 -14.74
C THR A 952 -5.65 32.19 -14.27
N GLU A 953 -5.49 32.93 -13.17
CA GLU A 953 -6.55 33.78 -12.62
C GLU A 953 -7.10 34.78 -13.65
N GLY A 954 -8.42 34.79 -13.83
CA GLY A 954 -9.09 35.66 -14.80
C GLY A 954 -8.96 35.21 -16.26
N THR A 955 -8.49 33.99 -16.52
CA THR A 955 -8.38 33.39 -17.86
C THR A 955 -9.30 32.17 -18.01
N ASP A 956 -9.49 31.70 -19.24
CA ASP A 956 -10.26 30.47 -19.52
C ASP A 956 -9.39 29.19 -19.44
N VAL A 957 -8.12 29.32 -19.01
CA VAL A 957 -7.18 28.19 -18.93
C VAL A 957 -7.41 27.44 -17.63
N THR A 958 -7.62 26.14 -17.73
CA THR A 958 -7.92 25.26 -16.59
C THR A 958 -6.73 24.42 -16.16
N ILE A 959 -6.64 24.09 -14.87
CA ILE A 959 -5.48 23.40 -14.29
C ILE A 959 -5.86 22.07 -13.62
N TYR A 960 -5.02 21.05 -13.83
CA TYR A 960 -5.25 19.67 -13.42
C TYR A 960 -4.00 19.03 -12.79
N PRO A 961 -3.90 19.00 -11.46
CA PRO A 961 -2.84 18.27 -10.76
C PRO A 961 -2.90 16.76 -11.04
N PHE A 962 -1.73 16.15 -11.27
CA PHE A 962 -1.64 14.73 -11.64
C PHE A 962 -1.62 13.75 -10.45
N TYR A 963 -2.36 12.66 -10.62
CA TYR A 963 -2.36 11.49 -9.73
C TYR A 963 -2.01 10.21 -10.48
N VAL A 964 -1.24 9.34 -9.83
CA VAL A 964 -0.79 8.06 -10.38
C VAL A 964 -1.01 6.97 -9.32
N GLY A 965 -1.81 5.95 -9.65
CA GLY A 965 -2.39 5.04 -8.65
C GLY A 965 -1.35 4.26 -7.86
N TRP A 966 -0.39 3.65 -8.54
CA TRP A 966 0.72 2.91 -7.92
C TRP A 966 1.71 3.81 -7.16
N LYS A 967 1.55 5.14 -7.20
CA LYS A 967 2.34 6.09 -6.42
C LYS A 967 1.61 6.61 -5.17
N MET A 968 0.31 6.34 -5.04
CA MET A 968 -0.52 6.69 -3.88
C MET A 968 -0.33 5.72 -2.73
N LYS A 969 -0.45 6.19 -1.48
CA LYS A 969 -0.29 5.33 -0.29
C LYS A 969 -1.57 4.59 0.08
N SER A 970 -2.73 5.19 -0.15
CA SER A 970 -4.06 4.65 0.16
C SER A 970 -5.16 5.49 -0.51
N ALA A 971 -6.40 5.01 -0.48
CA ALA A 971 -7.59 5.80 -0.85
C ALA A 971 -7.74 7.10 -0.04
N SER A 972 -7.44 7.06 1.26
CA SER A 972 -7.47 8.26 2.13
C SER A 972 -6.36 9.26 1.79
N ASP A 973 -5.14 8.77 1.49
CA ASP A 973 -4.03 9.62 1.02
C ASP A 973 -4.38 10.31 -0.30
N LEU A 974 -5.07 9.61 -1.21
CA LEU A 974 -5.58 10.19 -2.45
C LEU A 974 -6.60 11.31 -2.16
N LEU A 975 -7.68 11.04 -1.42
CA LEU A 975 -8.72 12.04 -1.15
C LEU A 975 -8.16 13.27 -0.46
N SER A 976 -7.29 13.08 0.54
CA SER A 976 -6.64 14.19 1.24
C SER A 976 -5.83 15.06 0.29
N LYS A 977 -5.04 14.45 -0.61
CA LYS A 977 -4.25 15.21 -1.59
C LYS A 977 -5.13 15.91 -2.62
N VAL A 978 -6.22 15.28 -3.08
CA VAL A 978 -7.17 15.90 -4.02
C VAL A 978 -7.85 17.09 -3.36
N ALA A 979 -8.30 16.95 -2.10
CA ALA A 979 -8.88 18.04 -1.33
C ALA A 979 -7.93 19.24 -1.24
N THR A 980 -6.67 19.03 -0.86
CA THR A 980 -5.65 20.09 -0.81
C THR A 980 -5.50 20.80 -2.15
N ASN A 981 -5.47 20.06 -3.26
CA ASN A 981 -5.33 20.67 -4.58
C ASN A 981 -6.56 21.49 -4.99
N TYR A 982 -7.77 21.09 -4.61
CA TYR A 982 -8.96 21.93 -4.80
C TYR A 982 -8.92 23.19 -3.95
N ASP A 983 -8.37 23.12 -2.73
CA ASP A 983 -8.21 24.29 -1.87
C ASP A 983 -7.11 25.24 -2.38
N ASP A 984 -6.10 24.69 -3.06
CA ASP A 984 -5.04 25.44 -3.74
C ASP A 984 -5.46 26.01 -5.11
N GLY A 985 -6.72 25.81 -5.53
CA GLY A 985 -7.29 26.44 -6.73
C GLY A 985 -7.37 25.55 -7.98
N ALA A 986 -7.25 24.23 -7.87
CA ALA A 986 -7.43 23.34 -9.02
C ALA A 986 -8.88 23.36 -9.57
N ASP A 987 -9.00 23.37 -10.91
CA ASP A 987 -10.30 23.26 -11.60
C ASP A 987 -10.83 21.82 -11.61
N GLY A 988 -9.91 20.88 -11.71
CA GLY A 988 -10.15 19.44 -11.71
C GLY A 988 -8.89 18.69 -11.34
N ILE A 989 -8.88 17.39 -11.57
CA ILE A 989 -7.69 16.54 -11.38
C ILE A 989 -7.42 15.69 -12.61
N ALA A 990 -6.16 15.38 -12.86
CA ALA A 990 -5.75 14.44 -13.91
C ALA A 990 -5.34 13.11 -13.28
N VAL A 991 -5.92 12.01 -13.75
CA VAL A 991 -5.60 10.66 -13.28
C VAL A 991 -4.90 9.91 -14.41
N TRP A 992 -3.66 9.50 -14.13
CA TRP A 992 -2.86 8.72 -15.06
C TRP A 992 -3.34 7.28 -15.09
N ASP A 993 -3.77 6.81 -16.27
CA ASP A 993 -4.32 5.48 -16.54
C ASP A 993 -5.32 5.01 -15.45
N PRO A 994 -6.51 5.62 -15.36
CA PRO A 994 -7.48 5.37 -14.27
C PRO A 994 -7.88 3.89 -14.11
N ASN A 995 -7.88 3.13 -15.20
CA ASN A 995 -8.11 1.67 -15.19
C ASN A 995 -6.99 0.92 -14.45
N GLN A 996 -5.72 1.26 -14.71
CA GLN A 996 -4.60 0.71 -13.96
C GLN A 996 -4.62 1.17 -12.51
N PHE A 997 -5.02 2.41 -12.27
CA PHE A 997 -5.07 3.03 -10.96
C PHE A 997 -5.79 2.16 -9.91
N VAL A 998 -6.79 1.38 -10.33
CA VAL A 998 -7.59 0.51 -9.46
C VAL A 998 -7.16 -0.97 -9.46
N GLU A 999 -6.35 -1.43 -10.41
CA GLU A 999 -6.00 -2.85 -10.61
C GLU A 999 -4.79 -3.36 -9.79
N TRP A 1000 -3.92 -2.50 -9.27
CA TRP A 1000 -2.63 -2.92 -8.68
C TRP A 1000 -2.71 -3.51 -7.25
N GLN A 1001 -3.19 -4.74 -7.09
CA GLN A 1001 -3.23 -5.71 -5.96
C GLN A 1001 -2.76 -5.45 -4.50
N SER A 1002 -2.07 -4.37 -4.11
CA SER A 1002 -1.50 -4.23 -2.74
C SER A 1002 -2.50 -3.89 -1.61
N GLY A 1003 -3.80 -4.11 -1.80
CA GLY A 1003 -4.89 -3.84 -0.83
C GLY A 1003 -5.07 -2.38 -0.41
N LYS A 1004 -4.22 -1.48 -0.90
CA LYS A 1004 -4.25 -0.02 -0.66
C LYS A 1004 -4.81 0.77 -1.85
N ASN A 1005 -5.25 0.04 -2.87
CA ASN A 1005 -5.98 0.44 -4.08
C ASN A 1005 -7.12 1.42 -3.82
N PRO A 1006 -7.14 2.64 -4.41
CA PRO A 1006 -8.41 3.33 -4.59
C PRO A 1006 -9.40 2.46 -5.38
N TYR A 1007 -10.67 2.71 -5.18
CA TYR A 1007 -11.76 1.94 -5.77
C TYR A 1007 -12.45 2.71 -6.89
N TRP A 1008 -12.97 2.03 -7.91
CA TRP A 1008 -13.60 2.70 -9.05
C TRP A 1008 -14.71 3.68 -8.64
N PRO A 1009 -15.66 3.36 -7.74
CA PRO A 1009 -16.62 4.33 -7.19
C PRO A 1009 -16.01 5.57 -6.54
N LEU A 1010 -14.78 5.49 -6.02
CA LEU A 1010 -14.06 6.66 -5.52
C LEU A 1010 -13.43 7.42 -6.69
N VAL A 1011 -12.65 6.74 -7.53
CA VAL A 1011 -11.85 7.34 -8.61
C VAL A 1011 -12.74 8.01 -9.67
N SER A 1012 -13.88 7.39 -9.99
CA SER A 1012 -14.87 7.92 -10.93
C SER A 1012 -15.65 9.12 -10.41
N LYS A 1013 -15.49 9.49 -9.14
CA LYS A 1013 -16.28 10.54 -8.46
C LYS A 1013 -15.42 11.64 -7.81
N LEU A 1014 -14.17 11.79 -8.24
CA LEU A 1014 -13.22 12.76 -7.67
C LEU A 1014 -13.56 14.23 -7.99
N GLY A 1015 -14.46 14.50 -8.93
CA GLY A 1015 -14.96 15.84 -9.23
C GLY A 1015 -16.01 16.36 -8.24
N HIS A 1016 -16.62 15.47 -7.45
CA HIS A 1016 -17.45 15.84 -6.30
C HIS A 1016 -16.61 16.47 -5.17
N ARG A 1017 -16.22 17.74 -5.33
CA ARG A 1017 -15.30 18.43 -4.42
C ARG A 1017 -15.71 18.34 -2.94
N GLN A 1018 -17.01 18.49 -2.65
CA GLN A 1018 -17.49 18.37 -1.27
C GLN A 1018 -17.32 16.95 -0.73
N LYS A 1019 -17.70 15.94 -1.53
CA LYS A 1019 -17.54 14.52 -1.16
C LYS A 1019 -16.07 14.11 -0.99
N VAL A 1020 -15.17 14.78 -1.70
CA VAL A 1020 -13.72 14.60 -1.53
C VAL A 1020 -13.25 15.22 -0.21
N ARG A 1021 -13.64 16.47 0.08
CA ARG A 1021 -13.25 17.19 1.30
C ARG A 1021 -13.79 16.53 2.57
N ASP A 1022 -15.05 16.11 2.52
CA ASP A 1022 -15.69 15.38 3.60
C ASP A 1022 -15.44 13.88 3.54
N GLY A 1023 -14.57 13.40 2.66
CA GLY A 1023 -14.17 12.00 2.50
C GLY A 1023 -15.29 10.96 2.36
N SER A 1024 -16.53 11.35 2.05
CA SER A 1024 -17.67 10.43 1.89
C SER A 1024 -17.53 9.43 0.74
N LEU A 1025 -16.54 9.62 -0.14
CA LEU A 1025 -16.13 8.65 -1.17
C LEU A 1025 -15.20 7.53 -0.63
N LEU A 1026 -14.87 7.55 0.65
CA LEU A 1026 -13.94 6.60 1.25
C LEU A 1026 -14.66 5.29 1.60
N TYR A 1027 -14.58 4.32 0.68
CA TYR A 1027 -15.18 2.99 0.86
C TYR A 1027 -14.14 1.93 1.23
N LYS A 1028 -14.53 0.95 2.06
CA LYS A 1028 -13.76 -0.29 2.27
C LYS A 1028 -14.24 -1.37 1.31
N PRO A 1029 -13.33 -2.13 0.68
CA PRO A 1029 -13.70 -3.36 -0.02
C PRO A 1029 -14.39 -4.33 0.96
N VAL A 1030 -15.53 -4.90 0.56
CA VAL A 1030 -16.15 -5.98 1.31
C VAL A 1030 -15.37 -7.26 1.01
N THR A 1031 -14.73 -7.81 2.04
CA THR A 1031 -13.91 -9.01 1.95
C THR A 1031 -14.58 -10.14 2.69
N THR A 1032 -14.97 -11.22 2.01
CA THR A 1032 -15.57 -12.40 2.65
C THR A 1032 -14.67 -13.62 2.47
N PRO A 1033 -14.05 -14.15 3.54
CA PRO A 1033 -13.18 -15.32 3.42
C PRO A 1033 -13.95 -16.57 3.01
N LEU A 1034 -13.43 -17.33 2.04
CA LEU A 1034 -13.97 -18.64 1.72
C LEU A 1034 -13.61 -19.66 2.81
N THR A 1035 -14.59 -20.47 3.21
CA THR A 1035 -14.43 -21.62 4.13
C THR A 1035 -14.33 -22.92 3.34
N ARG A 1036 -14.96 -23.00 2.16
CA ARG A 1036 -14.83 -24.11 1.19
C ARG A 1036 -14.88 -23.61 -0.25
N LEU A 1037 -14.10 -24.27 -1.12
CA LEU A 1037 -14.21 -24.15 -2.57
C LEU A 1037 -14.05 -25.52 -3.23
N GLY A 1038 -15.14 -26.07 -3.76
CA GLY A 1038 -15.24 -27.46 -4.19
C GLY A 1038 -14.93 -28.41 -3.04
N ASN A 1039 -13.89 -29.24 -3.21
CA ASN A 1039 -13.39 -30.14 -2.17
C ASN A 1039 -12.27 -29.51 -1.33
N ASN A 1040 -11.86 -28.27 -1.63
CA ASN A 1040 -10.84 -27.58 -0.87
C ASN A 1040 -11.48 -26.89 0.34
N HIS A 1041 -11.30 -27.48 1.53
CA HIS A 1041 -11.73 -26.87 2.79
C HIS A 1041 -10.58 -26.01 3.35
N TYR A 1042 -10.83 -24.72 3.57
CA TYR A 1042 -9.83 -23.79 4.09
C TYR A 1042 -9.53 -24.05 5.57
N SER A 1043 -8.63 -25.00 5.80
CA SER A 1043 -8.19 -25.44 7.12
C SER A 1043 -7.37 -24.39 7.84
N ARG A 1044 -7.35 -24.47 9.17
CA ARG A 1044 -6.47 -23.66 10.01
C ARG A 1044 -5.00 -24.09 9.97
N TRP A 1045 -4.68 -25.27 9.45
CA TRP A 1045 -3.34 -25.86 9.56
C TRP A 1045 -2.55 -25.87 8.25
N TYR A 1046 -3.20 -25.73 7.10
CA TYR A 1046 -2.56 -25.86 5.79
C TYR A 1046 -2.69 -24.56 4.99
N PRO A 1047 -1.59 -24.04 4.41
CA PRO A 1047 -1.66 -22.93 3.47
C PRO A 1047 -2.34 -23.42 2.19
N ASN A 1048 -3.43 -22.78 1.79
CA ASN A 1048 -4.41 -23.39 0.87
C ASN A 1048 -4.18 -23.10 -0.61
N THR A 1049 -2.93 -23.01 -1.05
CA THR A 1049 -2.53 -22.81 -2.45
C THR A 1049 -1.66 -23.96 -2.88
N GLY A 1050 -2.17 -24.77 -3.81
CA GLY A 1050 -1.68 -26.08 -4.23
C GLY A 1050 -0.16 -26.26 -4.18
N PHE A 1051 0.28 -27.03 -3.18
CA PHE A 1051 1.17 -28.20 -3.20
C PHE A 1051 1.47 -28.59 -1.75
#